data_AF-A0A661MCZ0-F1
#
_entry.id   AF-A0A661MCZ0-F1
#
_cell.length_a   1.000
_cell.length_b   1.000
_cell.length_c   1.000
_cell.angle_alpha   90.00
_cell.angle_beta   90.00
_cell.angle_gamma   90.00
#
_symmetry.space_group_name_H-M   'P 1'
#
loop_
_entity.id
_entity.type
_entity.pdbx_description
1 polymer ?
#
loop_
_entity_poly.entity_id
_entity_poly.type
_entity_poly.pdbx_seq_one_letter_code
_entity_poly.pdbx_strand_id
1 'polypeptide(L)'
;MSVLASLLVRDQVIPVDRVQQAIQEQVMRGGNLDTVLLELESLRENEMNAYCAAVYGLLPATRDEVMRTPISTVRVLPREFAVRHRLIPVARTEDAVVLAVDRPLPEATLREISFELGIDPVQRIVCSVRVEAGLARHYDIEMTARMRHLNGRLEATDAGSIPYVAPFEGVGKRSSLPPKKDISGSYPRVDSSIPAPVAMADTEPPPVVLPQIGSSVPAGTFRDSDPATPRRKRSEPQSGFVDATRYSLPPRPPEVLGRPSARSNASRLPAPSGRSGPPTRPDSASSWQPAPGPPTTRRRRSVPPDARRDNDGSAMTHDVVSLGPNSPVSAPPNAGSEPAGRRWNPAPPPTVSEGSLPSVIIDVGDDVEQLVATLREAGPEDEMLILPLLGVGEAALPALAREFPGNLWFDRNEPHARIPAGRDVSPVARTFVAFGQRSVPYLIQLLDDEDPDTRYYATVLAAEFVHPDLVQPVGRRLFDSDPGIRSGAYRALSVLYACEVEFMQLIERLRASARDGRRLEPQATSIEALGRLRDADSFEFFVSLLENPEDVVVRAAHASLVRLSCQDFGTHKKKWTAWFDKHSSQHRVEWLIVGLMHSDERLRRRASDELKHLTQEYFGYEPGLPKKAREAAQQKYRLWWRRVGFRMFVQAESSGSGHAHRQ
;
A
#
# COMPACT_ATOMS: atom_id res chain seq x y z
N MET A 1 35.11 22.89 -18.81
CA MET A 1 33.81 23.41 -18.34
C MET A 1 33.11 22.32 -17.54
N SER A 2 32.11 22.64 -16.72
CA SER A 2 31.28 21.61 -16.07
C SER A 2 30.32 20.99 -17.09
N VAL A 3 29.85 19.77 -16.83
CA VAL A 3 28.86 19.10 -17.72
C VAL A 3 27.56 19.92 -17.81
N LEU A 4 27.13 20.51 -16.69
CA LEU A 4 25.98 21.42 -16.63
C LEU A 4 26.14 22.63 -17.57
N ALA A 5 27.30 23.28 -17.54
CA ALA A 5 27.62 24.39 -18.44
C ALA A 5 27.59 23.96 -19.92
N SER A 6 28.11 22.76 -20.23
CA SER A 6 28.10 22.22 -21.59
C SER A 6 26.69 21.94 -22.11
N LEU A 7 25.80 21.38 -21.28
CA LEU A 7 24.38 21.14 -21.65
C LEU A 7 23.64 22.45 -21.91
N LEU A 8 23.78 23.44 -21.03
CA LEU A 8 23.12 24.74 -21.14
C LEU A 8 23.54 25.55 -22.37
N VAL A 9 24.78 25.37 -22.84
CA VAL A 9 25.27 25.94 -24.10
C VAL A 9 24.83 25.11 -25.31
N ARG A 10 24.84 23.77 -25.23
CA ARG A 10 24.36 22.86 -26.28
C ARG A 10 22.92 23.18 -26.67
N ASP A 11 22.07 23.33 -25.67
CA ASP A 11 20.62 23.52 -25.82
C ASP A 11 20.23 25.01 -25.92
N GLN A 12 21.22 25.90 -26.04
CA GLN A 12 21.11 27.36 -26.24
C GLN A 12 20.28 28.15 -25.20
N VAL A 13 19.92 27.54 -24.06
CA VAL A 13 19.09 28.17 -23.02
C VAL A 13 19.80 29.32 -22.33
N ILE A 14 21.14 29.29 -22.24
CA ILE A 14 21.95 30.41 -21.73
C ILE A 14 23.10 30.71 -22.71
N PRO A 15 23.29 31.97 -23.15
CA PRO A 15 24.41 32.33 -24.01
C PRO A 15 25.75 32.18 -23.30
N VAL A 16 26.80 31.82 -24.07
CA VAL A 16 28.13 31.44 -23.55
C VAL A 16 28.69 32.48 -22.56
N ASP A 17 28.55 33.77 -22.85
CA ASP A 17 29.08 34.87 -22.02
C ASP A 17 28.46 34.88 -20.60
N ARG A 18 27.16 34.53 -20.48
CA ARG A 18 26.48 34.40 -19.19
C ARG A 18 26.92 33.16 -18.43
N VAL A 19 27.20 32.06 -19.13
CA VAL A 19 27.80 30.85 -18.52
C VAL A 19 29.23 31.13 -18.03
N GLN A 20 30.01 31.90 -18.79
CA GLN A 20 31.34 32.36 -18.35
C GLN A 20 31.25 33.30 -17.15
N GLN A 21 30.32 34.27 -17.14
CA GLN A 21 30.03 35.13 -16.00
C GLN A 21 29.70 34.31 -14.75
N ALA A 22 28.83 33.30 -14.87
CA ALA A 22 28.44 32.43 -13.77
C ALA A 22 29.62 31.58 -13.25
N ILE A 23 30.51 31.09 -14.13
CA ILE A 23 31.73 30.38 -13.72
C ILE A 23 32.70 31.32 -12.99
N GLN A 24 32.87 32.56 -13.46
CA GLN A 24 33.72 33.55 -12.79
C GLN A 24 33.18 33.93 -11.40
N GLU A 25 31.86 34.14 -11.28
CA GLU A 25 31.19 34.37 -10.01
C GLU A 25 31.25 33.14 -9.08
N GLN A 26 31.20 31.92 -9.62
CA GLN A 26 31.42 30.69 -8.86
C GLN A 26 32.85 30.62 -8.29
N VAL A 27 33.87 31.06 -9.05
CA VAL A 27 35.26 31.14 -8.56
C VAL A 27 35.43 32.23 -7.49
N MET A 28 34.74 33.36 -7.60
CA MET A 28 34.84 34.47 -6.62
C MET A 28 34.03 34.23 -5.34
N ARG A 29 32.85 33.62 -5.43
CA ARG A 29 31.90 33.44 -4.30
C ARG A 29 31.86 32.01 -3.76
N GLY A 30 32.47 31.05 -4.44
CA GLY A 30 32.36 29.62 -4.14
C GLY A 30 30.95 29.05 -4.37
N GLY A 31 30.80 27.76 -4.06
CA GLY A 31 29.54 27.02 -4.17
C GLY A 31 29.38 26.27 -5.50
N ASN A 32 28.17 25.75 -5.72
CA ASN A 32 27.81 25.00 -6.93
C ASN A 32 27.32 25.94 -8.04
N LEU A 33 27.50 25.54 -9.31
CA LEU A 33 27.16 26.38 -10.46
C LEU A 33 25.64 26.59 -10.63
N ASP A 34 24.82 25.59 -10.27
CA ASP A 34 23.35 25.69 -10.23
C ASP A 34 22.89 26.89 -9.39
N THR A 35 23.52 27.06 -8.23
CA THR A 35 23.22 28.07 -7.23
C THR A 35 23.57 29.47 -7.76
N VAL A 36 24.70 29.61 -8.44
CA VAL A 36 25.13 30.88 -9.05
C VAL A 36 24.24 31.26 -10.25
N LEU A 37 23.87 30.29 -11.10
CA LEU A 37 22.97 30.52 -12.23
C LEU A 37 21.55 30.93 -11.80
N LEU A 38 21.04 30.36 -10.70
CA LEU A 38 19.78 30.78 -10.07
C LEU A 38 19.92 32.17 -9.38
N GLU A 39 21.05 32.47 -8.75
CA GLU A 39 21.30 33.80 -8.18
C GLU A 39 21.32 34.91 -9.24
N LEU A 40 21.79 34.59 -10.45
CA LEU A 40 21.82 35.42 -11.66
C LEU A 40 20.52 35.37 -12.48
N GLU A 41 19.43 34.77 -11.96
CA GLU A 41 18.10 34.70 -12.59
C GLU A 41 18.10 34.17 -14.04
N SER A 42 19.07 33.31 -14.37
CA SER A 42 19.32 32.90 -15.77
C SER A 42 18.52 31.67 -16.22
N LEU A 43 17.74 31.06 -15.31
CA LEU A 43 16.89 29.88 -15.49
C LEU A 43 15.78 29.89 -14.43
N ARG A 44 14.62 29.27 -14.71
CA ARG A 44 13.65 28.92 -13.66
C ARG A 44 14.11 27.68 -12.89
N GLU A 45 13.50 27.43 -11.73
CA GLU A 45 13.96 26.38 -10.82
C GLU A 45 13.73 24.96 -11.36
N ASN A 46 12.55 24.67 -11.92
CA ASN A 46 12.24 23.35 -12.47
C ASN A 46 13.02 23.08 -13.78
N GLU A 47 13.35 24.11 -14.55
CA GLU A 47 14.29 24.04 -15.67
C GLU A 47 15.71 23.68 -15.18
N MET A 48 16.21 24.37 -14.15
CA MET A 48 17.49 24.04 -13.52
C MET A 48 17.52 22.60 -12.97
N ASN A 49 16.44 22.12 -12.36
CA ASN A 49 16.33 20.74 -11.90
C ASN A 49 16.49 19.75 -13.07
N ALA A 50 15.84 19.99 -14.21
CA ALA A 50 15.97 19.16 -15.41
C ALA A 50 17.41 19.11 -15.94
N TYR A 51 18.06 20.26 -16.08
CA TYR A 51 19.46 20.32 -16.50
C TYR A 51 20.42 19.64 -15.51
N CYS A 52 20.20 19.80 -14.20
CA CYS A 52 20.97 19.08 -13.17
C CYS A 52 20.74 17.56 -13.23
N ALA A 53 19.53 17.10 -13.57
CA ALA A 53 19.21 15.69 -13.70
C ALA A 53 19.86 15.04 -14.93
N ALA A 54 19.86 15.74 -16.06
CA ALA A 54 20.49 15.31 -17.32
C ALA A 54 22.02 15.12 -17.22
N VAL A 55 22.70 15.85 -16.33
CA VAL A 55 24.13 15.63 -15.99
C VAL A 55 24.39 14.22 -15.44
N TYR A 56 23.40 13.63 -14.74
CA TYR A 56 23.54 12.34 -14.04
C TYR A 56 22.77 11.19 -14.68
N GLY A 57 22.01 11.45 -15.76
CA GLY A 57 21.15 10.45 -16.41
C GLY A 57 19.99 9.98 -15.53
N LEU A 58 19.48 10.87 -14.67
CA LEU A 58 18.35 10.61 -13.77
C LEU A 58 17.17 11.53 -14.10
N LEU A 59 16.01 11.25 -13.52
CA LEU A 59 14.85 12.14 -13.61
C LEU A 59 14.95 13.30 -12.61
N PRO A 60 14.46 14.50 -12.96
CA PRO A 60 14.30 15.61 -12.03
C PRO A 60 13.08 15.42 -11.11
N ALA A 61 13.00 16.20 -10.03
CA ALA A 61 11.76 16.44 -9.28
C ALA A 61 11.37 17.93 -9.32
N THR A 62 10.09 18.24 -9.09
CA THR A 62 9.62 19.64 -9.06
C THR A 62 9.86 20.31 -7.69
N ARG A 63 9.85 21.65 -7.66
CA ARG A 63 9.71 22.43 -6.43
C ARG A 63 8.60 21.89 -5.53
N ASP A 64 7.42 21.65 -6.10
CA ASP A 64 6.23 21.28 -5.32
C ASP A 64 6.26 19.83 -4.81
N GLU A 65 6.86 18.89 -5.53
CA GLU A 65 7.11 17.53 -5.02
C GLU A 65 7.99 17.53 -3.76
N VAL A 66 8.98 18.44 -3.71
CA VAL A 66 9.87 18.59 -2.56
C VAL A 66 9.25 19.44 -1.44
N MET A 67 8.47 20.48 -1.75
CA MET A 67 7.93 21.39 -0.73
C MET A 67 6.55 20.99 -0.22
N ARG A 68 5.74 20.28 -1.00
CA ARG A 68 4.40 19.78 -0.63
C ARG A 68 4.39 18.27 -0.31
N THR A 69 5.56 17.67 -0.13
CA THR A 69 5.73 16.28 0.34
C THR A 69 4.79 15.97 1.52
N PRO A 70 3.98 14.90 1.46
CA PRO A 70 3.15 14.47 2.59
C PRO A 70 3.99 14.11 3.82
N ILE A 71 3.51 14.46 5.02
CA ILE A 71 4.21 14.18 6.28
C ILE A 71 4.46 12.67 6.51
N SER A 72 3.59 11.80 5.98
CA SER A 72 3.75 10.35 5.95
C SER A 72 4.96 9.89 5.13
N THR A 73 5.31 10.63 4.07
CA THR A 73 6.48 10.38 3.22
C THR A 73 7.76 10.91 3.87
N VAL A 74 7.72 12.11 4.46
CA VAL A 74 8.84 12.66 5.28
C VAL A 74 9.26 11.68 6.39
N ARG A 75 8.27 11.13 7.11
CA ARG A 75 8.45 10.18 8.22
C ARG A 75 9.13 8.86 7.84
N VAL A 76 9.28 8.55 6.55
CA VAL A 76 9.96 7.34 6.08
C VAL A 76 11.44 7.35 6.44
N LEU A 77 12.08 8.52 6.48
CA LEU A 77 13.52 8.66 6.73
C LEU A 77 13.79 9.42 8.02
N PRO A 78 14.62 8.88 8.94
CA PRO A 78 15.04 9.58 10.15
C PRO A 78 15.74 10.90 9.85
N ARG A 79 15.54 11.91 10.71
CA ARG A 79 16.15 13.24 10.60
C ARG A 79 17.67 13.18 10.45
N GLU A 80 18.31 12.34 11.25
CA GLU A 80 19.76 12.15 11.27
C GLU A 80 20.28 11.57 9.95
N PHE A 81 19.46 10.76 9.26
CA PHE A 81 19.76 10.18 7.96
C PHE A 81 19.60 11.22 6.85
N ALA A 82 18.47 11.93 6.82
CA ALA A 82 18.18 13.01 5.87
C ALA A 82 19.23 14.13 5.92
N VAL A 83 19.66 14.53 7.13
CA VAL A 83 20.79 15.46 7.36
C VAL A 83 22.08 14.90 6.77
N ARG A 84 22.47 13.67 7.17
CA ARG A 84 23.78 13.08 6.83
C ARG A 84 23.98 12.90 5.33
N HIS A 85 22.92 12.50 4.63
CA HIS A 85 22.97 12.16 3.21
C HIS A 85 22.36 13.24 2.28
N ARG A 86 21.95 14.40 2.83
CA ARG A 86 21.35 15.54 2.11
C ARG A 86 20.25 15.11 1.13
N LEU A 87 19.26 14.42 1.67
CA LEU A 87 18.17 13.81 0.90
C LEU A 87 16.81 14.05 1.55
N ILE A 88 15.76 14.05 0.73
CA ILE A 88 14.36 14.22 1.15
C ILE A 88 13.51 13.17 0.42
N PRO A 89 12.74 12.31 1.10
CA PRO A 89 11.74 11.49 0.41
C PRO A 89 10.62 12.38 -0.11
N VAL A 90 10.26 12.28 -1.39
CA VAL A 90 9.21 13.09 -2.03
C VAL A 90 7.94 12.30 -2.36
N ALA A 91 8.08 11.00 -2.62
CA ALA A 91 6.96 10.06 -2.76
C ALA A 91 7.34 8.68 -2.20
N ARG A 92 6.34 7.88 -1.83
CA ARG A 92 6.52 6.50 -1.35
C ARG A 92 5.45 5.60 -1.99
N THR A 93 5.85 4.43 -2.49
CA THR A 93 4.96 3.35 -2.93
C THR A 93 5.07 2.14 -1.99
N GLU A 94 4.49 0.98 -2.33
CA GLU A 94 4.69 -0.25 -1.56
C GLU A 94 6.15 -0.74 -1.63
N ASP A 95 6.77 -0.66 -2.82
CA ASP A 95 8.09 -1.26 -3.10
C ASP A 95 9.24 -0.27 -3.26
N ALA A 96 8.97 1.04 -3.34
CA ALA A 96 10.01 2.06 -3.53
C ALA A 96 9.78 3.35 -2.73
N VAL A 97 10.87 4.07 -2.45
CA VAL A 97 10.84 5.45 -1.97
C VAL A 97 11.55 6.35 -2.97
N VAL A 98 10.90 7.43 -3.40
CA VAL A 98 11.46 8.43 -4.31
C VAL A 98 12.17 9.49 -3.47
N LEU A 99 13.46 9.67 -3.70
CA LEU A 99 14.34 10.57 -2.95
C LEU A 99 14.80 11.73 -3.83
N ALA A 100 14.48 12.96 -3.44
CA ALA A 100 15.09 14.15 -4.01
C ALA A 100 16.47 14.39 -3.38
N VAL A 101 17.49 14.53 -4.23
CA VAL A 101 18.90 14.69 -3.84
C VAL A 101 19.59 15.75 -4.70
N ASP A 102 20.62 16.42 -4.17
CA ASP A 102 21.42 17.38 -4.98
C ASP A 102 22.37 16.68 -5.95
N ARG A 103 22.81 15.46 -5.60
CA ARG A 103 23.71 14.61 -6.38
C ARG A 103 23.40 13.13 -6.11
N PRO A 104 23.69 12.21 -7.06
CA PRO A 104 23.44 10.79 -6.87
C PRO A 104 24.19 10.21 -5.66
N LEU A 105 23.47 9.50 -4.81
CA LEU A 105 23.98 8.78 -3.64
C LEU A 105 24.85 7.58 -4.06
N PRO A 106 25.87 7.21 -3.26
CA PRO A 106 26.63 5.98 -3.48
C PRO A 106 25.77 4.72 -3.35
N GLU A 107 26.08 3.67 -4.12
CA GLU A 107 25.41 2.37 -4.04
C GLU A 107 25.45 1.70 -2.66
N ALA A 108 26.42 2.06 -1.82
CA ALA A 108 26.48 1.61 -0.43
C ALA A 108 25.32 2.21 0.38
N THR A 109 25.10 3.53 0.27
CA THR A 109 23.98 4.24 0.90
C THR A 109 22.63 3.82 0.32
N LEU A 110 22.54 3.52 -0.98
CA LEU A 110 21.28 2.99 -1.55
C LEU A 110 20.93 1.61 -1.00
N ARG A 111 21.94 0.74 -0.77
CA ARG A 111 21.73 -0.55 -0.11
C ARG A 111 21.42 -0.42 1.39
N GLU A 112 22.03 0.54 2.07
CA GLU A 112 21.72 0.92 3.47
C GLU A 112 20.25 1.35 3.58
N ILE A 113 19.78 2.25 2.72
CA ILE A 113 18.38 2.71 2.67
C ILE A 113 17.42 1.55 2.33
N SER A 114 17.71 0.74 1.31
CA SER A 114 16.86 -0.41 0.94
C SER A 114 16.75 -1.43 2.10
N PHE A 115 17.85 -1.68 2.81
CA PHE A 115 17.88 -2.59 3.96
C PHE A 115 17.15 -2.03 5.20
N GLU A 116 17.34 -0.76 5.55
CA GLU A 116 16.68 -0.15 6.72
C GLU A 116 15.16 0.06 6.51
N LEU A 117 14.74 0.38 5.27
CA LEU A 117 13.34 0.72 4.97
C LEU A 117 12.52 -0.43 4.39
N GLY A 118 13.18 -1.48 3.88
CA GLY A 118 12.55 -2.62 3.20
C GLY A 118 11.96 -2.29 1.81
N ILE A 119 12.33 -1.15 1.23
CA ILE A 119 11.82 -0.61 -0.04
C ILE A 119 12.95 0.04 -0.83
N ASP A 120 12.92 -0.08 -2.16
CA ASP A 120 14.07 0.29 -2.99
C ASP A 120 14.15 1.80 -3.28
N PRO A 121 15.29 2.47 -3.04
CA PRO A 121 15.42 3.92 -3.20
C PRO A 121 15.58 4.33 -4.66
N VAL A 122 14.53 4.94 -5.20
CA VAL A 122 14.54 5.64 -6.48
C VAL A 122 15.05 7.07 -6.27
N GLN A 123 15.97 7.53 -7.11
CA GLN A 123 16.54 8.88 -6.98
C GLN A 123 16.02 9.84 -8.05
N ARG A 124 15.71 11.06 -7.63
CA ARG A 124 15.46 12.22 -8.49
C ARG A 124 16.36 13.39 -8.11
N ILE A 125 16.77 14.17 -9.09
CA ILE A 125 17.71 15.28 -8.90
C ILE A 125 16.95 16.61 -8.77
N VAL A 126 17.40 17.45 -7.85
CA VAL A 126 16.96 18.85 -7.70
C VAL A 126 18.16 19.76 -7.41
N CYS A 127 18.01 21.05 -7.65
CA CYS A 127 19.04 22.04 -7.33
C CYS A 127 19.35 22.11 -5.82
N SER A 128 20.58 22.53 -5.50
CA SER A 128 21.16 22.56 -4.16
C SER A 128 20.31 23.37 -3.15
N VAL A 129 19.64 24.42 -3.62
CA VAL A 129 18.73 25.27 -2.83
C VAL A 129 17.46 24.54 -2.41
N ARG A 130 16.89 23.67 -3.26
CA ARG A 130 15.65 22.97 -2.97
C ARG A 130 15.85 21.85 -1.95
N VAL A 131 17.04 21.22 -1.92
CA VAL A 131 17.42 20.30 -0.84
C VAL A 131 17.51 21.03 0.51
N GLU A 132 18.20 22.18 0.59
CA GLU A 132 18.27 22.91 1.88
C GLU A 132 16.89 23.45 2.31
N ALA A 133 16.06 23.90 1.37
CA ALA A 133 14.72 24.39 1.68
C ALA A 133 13.77 23.29 2.16
N GLY A 134 13.80 22.11 1.54
CA GLY A 134 13.00 20.96 1.98
C GLY A 134 13.51 20.34 3.29
N LEU A 135 14.83 20.29 3.50
CA LEU A 135 15.42 19.91 4.79
C LEU A 135 15.00 20.88 5.91
N ALA A 136 14.99 22.19 5.64
CA ALA A 136 14.50 23.18 6.58
C ALA A 136 13.01 23.01 6.90
N ARG A 137 12.18 22.85 5.85
CA ARG A 137 10.72 22.74 5.97
C ARG A 137 10.24 21.47 6.68
N HIS A 138 10.86 20.33 6.39
CA HIS A 138 10.36 19.02 6.81
C HIS A 138 11.06 18.45 8.04
N TYR A 139 12.30 18.87 8.30
CA TYR A 139 13.15 18.32 9.36
C TYR A 139 13.67 19.38 10.35
N ASP A 140 13.27 20.65 10.23
CA ASP A 140 13.71 21.76 11.10
C ASP A 140 15.25 21.86 11.18
N ILE A 141 15.85 22.17 10.03
CA ILE A 141 17.30 22.29 9.82
C ILE A 141 17.58 23.70 9.27
N GLU A 142 18.43 24.49 9.93
CA GLU A 142 18.69 25.84 9.46
C GLU A 142 19.36 25.86 8.08
N MET A 143 18.74 26.57 7.13
CA MET A 143 19.37 26.92 5.85
C MET A 143 20.59 27.82 6.07
N THR A 144 21.61 27.67 5.22
CA THR A 144 22.71 28.64 5.14
C THR A 144 22.17 30.02 4.73
N ALA A 145 22.82 31.11 5.18
CA ALA A 145 22.29 32.47 4.97
C ALA A 145 22.11 32.84 3.48
N ARG A 146 23.07 32.43 2.64
CA ARG A 146 23.01 32.56 1.17
C ARG A 146 21.81 31.81 0.59
N MET A 147 21.63 30.55 1.00
CA MET A 147 20.57 29.69 0.47
C MET A 147 19.17 30.12 0.94
N ARG A 148 19.05 30.63 2.17
CA ARG A 148 17.82 31.25 2.71
C ARG A 148 17.39 32.45 1.86
N HIS A 149 18.33 33.35 1.53
CA HIS A 149 18.07 34.51 0.68
C HIS A 149 17.69 34.11 -0.75
N LEU A 150 18.37 33.10 -1.33
CA LEU A 150 18.02 32.58 -2.65
C LEU A 150 16.63 31.94 -2.67
N ASN A 151 16.29 31.10 -1.69
CA ASN A 151 14.96 30.48 -1.62
C ASN A 151 13.83 31.52 -1.48
N GLY A 152 14.02 32.59 -0.70
CA GLY A 152 13.03 33.68 -0.62
C GLY A 152 12.77 34.40 -1.95
N ARG A 153 13.80 34.60 -2.78
CA ARG A 153 13.65 35.12 -4.16
C ARG A 153 12.93 34.11 -5.07
N LEU A 154 13.29 32.83 -4.96
CA LEU A 154 12.70 31.77 -5.76
C LEU A 154 11.23 31.52 -5.41
N GLU A 155 10.83 31.59 -4.14
CA GLU A 155 9.44 31.45 -3.69
C GLU A 155 8.54 32.60 -4.17
N ALA A 156 9.09 33.80 -4.38
CA ALA A 156 8.38 34.93 -4.99
C ALA A 156 8.25 34.82 -6.53
N THR A 157 8.84 33.80 -7.15
CA THR A 157 8.90 33.60 -8.61
C THR A 157 8.24 32.27 -8.99
N ASP A 158 7.61 32.19 -10.16
CA ASP A 158 7.15 30.89 -10.70
C ASP A 158 8.31 29.88 -10.82
N ALA A 159 8.02 28.61 -10.51
CA ALA A 159 9.00 27.53 -10.59
C ALA A 159 9.29 27.10 -12.05
N GLY A 160 8.38 27.37 -12.98
CA GLY A 160 8.41 26.87 -14.37
C GLY A 160 7.93 25.43 -14.50
N SER A 161 7.85 24.93 -15.73
CA SER A 161 7.69 23.50 -16.01
C SER A 161 9.03 22.77 -15.89
N ILE A 162 8.99 21.43 -15.87
CA ILE A 162 10.17 20.61 -16.12
C ILE A 162 10.24 20.35 -17.63
N PRO A 163 11.23 20.90 -18.37
CA PRO A 163 11.48 20.53 -19.74
C PRO A 163 12.13 19.14 -19.82
N TYR A 164 11.93 18.42 -20.93
CA TYR A 164 12.79 17.29 -21.25
C TYR A 164 14.17 17.80 -21.68
N VAL A 165 15.23 17.25 -21.08
CA VAL A 165 16.62 17.56 -21.42
C VAL A 165 17.32 16.24 -21.73
N ALA A 166 17.86 16.10 -22.95
CA ALA A 166 18.58 14.90 -23.35
C ALA A 166 19.85 14.73 -22.48
N PRO A 167 20.06 13.57 -21.83
CA PRO A 167 21.22 13.32 -20.98
C PRO A 167 22.57 13.58 -21.66
N PHE A 168 23.62 13.76 -20.85
CA PHE A 168 24.97 13.89 -21.38
C PHE A 168 25.52 12.55 -21.91
N GLU A 169 26.22 12.57 -23.04
CA GLU A 169 26.78 11.37 -23.65
C GLU A 169 27.84 10.70 -22.75
N GLY A 170 27.85 9.37 -22.71
CA GLY A 170 28.75 8.59 -21.85
C GLY A 170 28.29 8.43 -20.40
N VAL A 171 27.14 8.99 -19.99
CA VAL A 171 26.50 8.63 -18.71
C VAL A 171 25.98 7.18 -18.80
N GLY A 172 26.57 6.27 -18.02
CA GLY A 172 26.13 4.87 -17.96
C GLY A 172 24.72 4.72 -17.40
N LYS A 173 24.01 3.65 -17.83
CA LYS A 173 22.61 3.37 -17.46
C LYS A 173 22.40 3.39 -15.93
N ARG A 174 21.80 4.47 -15.41
CA ARG A 174 21.37 4.60 -14.02
C ARG A 174 19.85 4.58 -13.97
N SER A 175 19.27 3.56 -13.34
CA SER A 175 17.82 3.47 -13.25
C SER A 175 17.27 4.54 -12.29
N SER A 176 16.36 5.37 -12.79
CA SER A 176 15.46 6.20 -11.99
C SER A 176 14.08 5.53 -11.82
N LEU A 177 14.00 4.24 -12.13
CA LEU A 177 12.89 3.33 -11.85
C LEU A 177 13.34 2.28 -10.80
N PRO A 178 12.41 1.67 -10.03
CA PRO A 178 12.76 0.59 -9.12
C PRO A 178 13.48 -0.55 -9.86
N PRO A 179 14.50 -1.21 -9.27
CA PRO A 179 15.14 -2.34 -9.91
C PRO A 179 14.13 -3.49 -10.07
N LYS A 180 13.96 -3.99 -11.29
CA LYS A 180 13.23 -5.24 -11.52
C LYS A 180 13.94 -6.34 -10.74
N LYS A 181 13.23 -6.98 -9.80
CA LYS A 181 13.76 -8.10 -9.01
C LYS A 181 13.77 -9.35 -9.88
N ASP A 182 14.87 -9.55 -10.61
CA ASP A 182 15.16 -10.79 -11.30
C ASP A 182 14.99 -11.97 -10.34
N ILE A 183 14.03 -12.84 -10.60
CA ILE A 183 13.75 -14.02 -9.78
C ILE A 183 14.78 -15.10 -10.10
N SER A 184 16.01 -14.86 -9.65
CA SER A 184 17.13 -15.79 -9.79
C SER A 184 16.88 -17.02 -8.89
N GLY A 185 16.17 -17.99 -9.44
CA GLY A 185 15.77 -19.24 -8.79
C GLY A 185 16.94 -20.17 -8.50
N SER A 186 17.79 -19.79 -7.55
CA SER A 186 18.98 -20.54 -7.13
C SER A 186 18.88 -20.97 -5.66
N TYR A 187 17.82 -21.71 -5.33
CA TYR A 187 17.81 -22.52 -4.11
C TYR A 187 18.70 -23.76 -4.34
N PRO A 188 19.65 -24.08 -3.44
CA PRO A 188 20.44 -25.30 -3.57
C PRO A 188 19.51 -26.52 -3.44
N ARG A 189 19.50 -27.40 -4.45
CA ARG A 189 18.70 -28.63 -4.40
C ARG A 189 19.16 -29.51 -3.25
N VAL A 190 18.25 -29.78 -2.32
CA VAL A 190 18.30 -30.97 -1.47
C VAL A 190 17.48 -32.03 -2.21
N ASP A 191 18.14 -32.99 -2.85
CA ASP A 191 17.45 -34.09 -3.52
C ASP A 191 16.80 -35.02 -2.48
N SER A 192 15.48 -34.89 -2.32
CA SER A 192 14.64 -35.81 -1.55
C SER A 192 13.66 -36.53 -2.48
N SER A 193 14.16 -37.50 -3.22
CA SER A 193 13.39 -38.29 -4.21
C SER A 193 12.31 -39.16 -3.54
N ILE A 194 11.07 -38.69 -3.54
CA ILE A 194 9.90 -39.48 -3.14
C ILE A 194 9.02 -39.70 -4.38
N PRO A 195 8.96 -40.94 -4.92
CA PRO A 195 8.12 -41.25 -6.09
C PRO A 195 6.62 -41.31 -5.71
N ALA A 196 5.76 -41.08 -6.70
CA ALA A 196 4.30 -41.08 -6.51
C ALA A 196 3.73 -42.50 -6.22
N PRO A 197 2.68 -42.62 -5.40
CA PRO A 197 2.10 -43.91 -5.03
C PRO A 197 1.18 -44.50 -6.11
N VAL A 198 1.19 -45.82 -6.25
CA VAL A 198 0.20 -46.64 -6.99
C VAL A 198 -0.33 -47.71 -6.03
N ALA A 199 -1.57 -48.18 -6.25
CA ALA A 199 -2.40 -48.84 -5.22
C ALA A 199 -2.39 -50.39 -5.23
N MET A 200 -3.17 -50.96 -4.28
CA MET A 200 -3.62 -52.36 -4.12
C MET A 200 -2.79 -53.28 -3.16
N ALA A 201 -3.24 -53.38 -1.89
CA ALA A 201 -4.04 -54.49 -1.33
C ALA A 201 -3.55 -55.96 -1.46
N ASP A 202 -3.68 -56.89 -0.48
CA ASP A 202 -4.08 -56.92 0.95
C ASP A 202 -3.52 -58.21 1.66
N THR A 203 -3.63 -58.32 3.00
CA THR A 203 -3.78 -59.52 3.93
C THR A 203 -3.08 -60.91 3.66
N GLU A 204 -2.75 -61.81 4.62
CA GLU A 204 -3.08 -61.99 6.06
C GLU A 204 -1.92 -62.68 6.89
N PRO A 205 -2.06 -63.46 8.03
CA PRO A 205 -1.23 -63.25 9.25
C PRO A 205 -0.48 -64.55 9.74
N PRO A 206 -0.25 -64.82 11.06
CA PRO A 206 0.26 -64.03 12.20
C PRO A 206 1.67 -64.57 12.65
N PRO A 207 2.18 -64.28 13.89
CA PRO A 207 1.86 -65.16 15.03
C PRO A 207 1.56 -64.41 16.36
N VAL A 208 1.14 -65.17 17.39
CA VAL A 208 0.56 -64.66 18.64
C VAL A 208 1.61 -64.51 19.76
N VAL A 209 1.55 -63.40 20.50
CA VAL A 209 1.99 -63.32 21.92
C VAL A 209 0.95 -62.54 22.72
N LEU A 210 0.61 -63.02 23.92
CA LEU A 210 -0.41 -62.50 24.84
C LEU A 210 0.23 -61.90 26.12
N PRO A 211 -0.51 -61.25 27.04
CA PRO A 211 -0.14 -59.93 27.53
C PRO A 211 0.52 -59.93 28.93
N GLN A 212 0.89 -58.75 29.42
CA GLN A 212 1.10 -58.51 30.85
C GLN A 212 0.34 -57.29 31.37
N ILE A 213 0.05 -57.33 32.68
CA ILE A 213 -0.90 -56.47 33.39
C ILE A 213 -0.15 -55.74 34.53
N GLY A 214 -0.45 -54.46 34.74
CA GLY A 214 0.06 -53.65 35.85
C GLY A 214 -0.54 -52.23 35.75
N SER A 215 -1.66 -51.88 36.40
CA SER A 215 -2.01 -51.97 37.83
C SER A 215 -1.14 -51.08 38.72
N SER A 216 -1.54 -49.81 38.89
CA SER A 216 -1.57 -49.16 40.21
C SER A 216 -2.34 -47.83 40.18
N VAL A 217 -3.30 -47.68 41.10
CA VAL A 217 -3.90 -46.41 41.54
C VAL A 217 -3.92 -46.47 43.07
N PRO A 218 -3.48 -45.41 43.77
CA PRO A 218 -4.40 -44.65 44.63
C PRO A 218 -4.31 -43.15 44.31
N ALA A 219 -5.35 -42.31 44.31
CA ALA A 219 -6.62 -42.23 45.06
C ALA A 219 -6.52 -41.48 46.41
N GLY A 220 -7.25 -40.36 46.51
CA GLY A 220 -7.55 -39.61 47.74
C GLY A 220 -7.01 -38.16 47.77
N THR A 221 -7.75 -37.15 48.25
CA THR A 221 -9.18 -37.10 48.63
C THR A 221 -9.77 -35.68 48.51
N PHE A 222 -11.08 -35.64 48.24
CA PHE A 222 -12.05 -34.53 48.32
C PHE A 222 -11.76 -33.36 49.29
N ARG A 223 -12.16 -32.14 48.88
CA ARG A 223 -13.32 -31.44 49.48
C ARG A 223 -13.82 -30.23 48.67
N ASP A 224 -15.13 -30.17 48.45
CA ASP A 224 -15.85 -28.97 48.00
C ASP A 224 -16.02 -27.95 49.13
N SER A 225 -16.17 -26.66 48.79
CA SER A 225 -17.10 -25.72 49.42
C SER A 225 -17.14 -24.37 48.69
N ASP A 226 -18.35 -23.92 48.35
CA ASP A 226 -18.72 -22.62 47.78
C ASP A 226 -20.18 -22.35 48.21
N PRO A 227 -20.75 -21.12 48.20
CA PRO A 227 -20.17 -19.78 48.28
C PRO A 227 -20.70 -18.97 49.50
N ALA A 228 -20.07 -17.84 49.87
CA ALA A 228 -20.67 -16.90 50.85
C ALA A 228 -20.24 -15.42 50.74
N THR A 229 -21.22 -14.53 50.59
CA THR A 229 -21.24 -13.12 51.03
C THR A 229 -22.62 -12.85 51.65
N PRO A 230 -22.82 -11.96 52.66
CA PRO A 230 -22.50 -10.53 52.52
C PRO A 230 -22.16 -9.73 53.80
N ARG A 231 -21.61 -8.50 53.65
CA ARG A 231 -22.24 -7.26 54.20
C ARG A 231 -21.57 -5.96 53.76
N ARG A 232 -22.33 -4.87 53.86
CA ARG A 232 -21.98 -3.48 53.48
C ARG A 232 -21.07 -2.80 54.51
N LYS A 233 -20.31 -1.80 54.06
CA LYS A 233 -20.34 -0.44 54.65
C LYS A 233 -20.22 0.62 53.55
N ARG A 234 -20.66 1.85 53.83
CA ARG A 234 -20.85 2.98 52.89
C ARG A 234 -20.43 4.26 53.61
N SER A 235 -19.53 5.05 53.04
CA SER A 235 -19.09 6.33 53.63
C SER A 235 -18.38 7.26 52.64
N GLU A 236 -19.21 8.02 51.92
CA GLU A 236 -18.97 9.37 51.40
C GLU A 236 -20.23 10.19 51.76
N PRO A 237 -20.27 11.54 51.71
CA PRO A 237 -19.29 12.48 51.13
C PRO A 237 -18.91 13.68 52.04
N GLN A 238 -18.01 14.55 51.56
CA GLN A 238 -17.97 16.03 51.69
C GLN A 238 -16.71 16.53 50.93
N SER A 239 -16.82 17.16 49.75
CA SER A 239 -17.11 18.60 49.48
C SER A 239 -15.98 19.57 49.88
N GLY A 240 -15.32 20.18 48.89
CA GLY A 240 -14.31 21.22 49.10
C GLY A 240 -13.74 21.80 47.80
N PHE A 241 -14.26 22.95 47.37
CA PHE A 241 -13.68 23.81 46.32
C PHE A 241 -12.58 24.71 46.94
N VAL A 242 -11.47 24.98 46.24
CA VAL A 242 -10.75 26.29 46.14
C VAL A 242 -9.76 26.19 44.97
N ASP A 243 -9.42 27.34 44.38
CA ASP A 243 -8.71 27.51 43.11
C ASP A 243 -7.16 27.65 43.21
N ALA A 244 -6.51 27.56 42.05
CA ALA A 244 -5.21 28.09 41.61
C ALA A 244 -4.05 28.41 42.60
N THR A 245 -2.85 27.89 42.32
CA THR A 245 -1.69 28.64 41.73
C THR A 245 -0.33 27.93 41.91
N ARG A 246 0.62 28.22 40.99
CA ARG A 246 2.10 28.07 41.08
C ARG A 246 2.68 26.73 41.59
N TYR A 247 3.21 25.92 40.66
CA TYR A 247 4.26 24.95 40.95
C TYR A 247 5.65 25.48 40.54
N SER A 248 6.60 25.40 41.48
CA SER A 248 8.02 25.76 41.25
C SER A 248 8.80 24.61 40.62
N LEU A 249 9.91 24.93 39.93
CA LEU A 249 10.81 23.96 39.29
C LEU A 249 11.70 23.21 40.30
N PRO A 250 11.91 21.89 40.12
CA PRO A 250 13.08 21.16 40.60
C PRO A 250 14.21 21.11 39.53
N PRO A 251 15.45 20.73 39.89
CA PRO A 251 16.66 21.09 39.13
C PRO A 251 17.16 20.07 38.07
N ARG A 252 18.14 20.52 37.27
CA ARG A 252 18.92 19.72 36.31
C ARG A 252 19.97 18.82 37.02
N PRO A 253 20.30 17.63 36.48
CA PRO A 253 21.53 16.91 36.83
C PRO A 253 22.77 17.51 36.10
N PRO A 254 24.00 17.26 36.59
CA PRO A 254 25.23 17.86 36.05
C PRO A 254 25.89 17.06 34.91
N GLU A 255 26.75 17.75 34.15
CA GLU A 255 27.65 17.18 33.13
C GLU A 255 28.92 16.59 33.77
N VAL A 256 29.51 15.56 33.14
CA VAL A 256 30.90 15.14 33.38
C VAL A 256 31.56 14.79 32.04
N LEU A 257 32.66 15.47 31.72
CA LEU A 257 33.51 15.20 30.56
C LEU A 257 34.64 14.21 30.93
N GLY A 258 34.96 13.28 30.04
CA GLY A 258 36.07 12.34 30.24
C GLY A 258 36.39 11.44 29.04
N ARG A 259 37.47 11.75 28.32
CA ARG A 259 38.17 10.92 27.33
C ARG A 259 39.66 10.89 27.69
N PRO A 260 40.51 10.06 27.06
CA PRO A 260 40.40 8.62 26.84
C PRO A 260 41.71 7.91 27.31
N SER A 261 41.85 6.61 27.09
CA SER A 261 43.17 5.93 27.06
C SER A 261 43.12 4.65 26.23
N ALA A 262 44.25 4.29 25.64
CA ALA A 262 44.37 3.15 24.72
C ALA A 262 45.63 2.33 25.00
N ARG A 263 45.59 1.02 24.71
CA ARG A 263 46.76 0.22 24.27
C ARG A 263 46.35 -1.16 23.73
N SER A 264 47.28 -1.79 23.03
CA SER A 264 47.14 -3.03 22.27
C SER A 264 47.71 -4.26 22.99
N ASN A 265 47.30 -5.47 22.58
CA ASN A 265 48.19 -6.47 21.97
C ASN A 265 47.41 -7.69 21.46
N ALA A 266 48.10 -8.65 20.82
CA ALA A 266 47.50 -9.65 19.93
C ALA A 266 48.06 -11.08 20.09
N SER A 267 47.36 -12.02 19.44
CA SER A 267 47.86 -13.32 18.92
C SER A 267 48.21 -14.47 19.88
N ARG A 268 47.49 -15.61 19.75
CA ARG A 268 48.07 -16.92 19.37
C ARG A 268 47.03 -18.03 19.11
N LEU A 269 47.37 -18.96 18.22
CA LEU A 269 46.78 -20.31 18.04
C LEU A 269 47.77 -21.36 18.61
N PRO A 270 47.38 -22.63 18.82
CA PRO A 270 47.56 -23.66 17.76
C PRO A 270 46.55 -24.84 17.75
N ALA A 271 46.70 -25.74 16.76
CA ALA A 271 46.14 -27.10 16.61
C ALA A 271 47.32 -28.07 16.26
N PRO A 272 47.21 -29.33 15.73
CA PRO A 272 46.07 -30.14 15.22
C PRO A 272 46.15 -31.71 15.45
N SER A 273 45.39 -32.50 14.65
CA SER A 273 45.55 -33.94 14.26
C SER A 273 45.13 -35.09 15.24
N GLY A 274 44.73 -36.31 14.79
CA GLY A 274 44.21 -36.76 13.46
C GLY A 274 44.33 -38.26 13.06
N ARG A 275 43.23 -38.90 12.58
CA ARG A 275 43.09 -40.22 11.84
C ARG A 275 43.33 -41.52 12.65
N SER A 276 42.91 -42.75 12.26
CA SER A 276 42.22 -43.36 11.07
C SER A 276 41.06 -44.33 11.52
N GLY A 277 40.47 -45.33 10.82
CA GLY A 277 40.71 -46.06 9.54
C GLY A 277 39.55 -47.05 9.12
N PRO A 278 39.72 -47.96 8.12
CA PRO A 278 38.63 -48.71 7.41
C PRO A 278 38.74 -50.28 7.49
N PRO A 279 38.01 -51.17 6.73
CA PRO A 279 37.08 -51.05 5.57
C PRO A 279 35.68 -51.74 5.81
N THR A 280 34.84 -52.33 4.92
CA THR A 280 34.89 -52.86 3.51
C THR A 280 33.49 -52.89 2.78
N ARG A 281 33.23 -53.86 1.88
CA ARG A 281 32.05 -54.15 0.99
C ARG A 281 32.07 -55.67 0.60
N PRO A 282 31.16 -56.30 -0.20
CA PRO A 282 30.04 -55.83 -1.08
C PRO A 282 28.69 -56.61 -0.82
N ASP A 283 27.68 -56.87 -1.70
CA ASP A 283 27.42 -56.62 -3.15
C ASP A 283 25.92 -56.35 -3.53
N SER A 284 25.23 -57.19 -4.34
CA SER A 284 24.03 -56.81 -5.14
C SER A 284 22.95 -57.89 -5.46
N ALA A 285 21.80 -57.41 -5.98
CA ALA A 285 20.90 -57.98 -7.04
C ALA A 285 19.60 -58.79 -6.74
N SER A 286 18.57 -58.53 -7.58
CA SER A 286 17.30 -59.30 -7.85
C SER A 286 16.24 -59.45 -6.73
N SER A 287 14.93 -59.65 -6.98
CA SER A 287 14.06 -59.57 -8.20
C SER A 287 12.55 -59.79 -7.86
N TRP A 288 11.61 -59.06 -8.50
CA TRP A 288 10.19 -59.41 -8.91
C TRP A 288 9.23 -60.18 -7.93
N GLN A 289 7.88 -60.08 -7.91
CA GLN A 289 6.80 -59.18 -8.40
C GLN A 289 5.48 -59.47 -7.57
N PRO A 290 4.30 -58.81 -7.77
CA PRO A 290 3.30 -58.57 -6.69
C PRO A 290 1.88 -59.22 -6.80
N ALA A 291 0.98 -58.81 -5.87
CA ALA A 291 -0.50 -58.92 -5.83
C ALA A 291 -1.11 -60.25 -5.30
N PRO A 292 -2.40 -60.33 -4.88
CA PRO A 292 -3.49 -59.32 -4.89
C PRO A 292 -4.20 -59.12 -3.52
N GLY A 293 -5.36 -58.42 -3.47
CA GLY A 293 -6.08 -58.16 -2.21
C GLY A 293 -7.61 -58.34 -2.19
N PRO A 294 -8.21 -58.42 -0.98
CA PRO A 294 -9.57 -57.93 -0.72
C PRO A 294 -9.84 -57.41 0.74
N PRO A 295 -11.00 -56.77 1.04
CA PRO A 295 -11.84 -55.85 0.24
C PRO A 295 -12.37 -54.63 1.07
N THR A 296 -13.32 -53.86 0.52
CA THR A 296 -13.83 -52.60 1.11
C THR A 296 -15.01 -52.75 2.10
N THR A 297 -15.12 -51.81 3.06
CA THR A 297 -16.42 -51.40 3.66
C THR A 297 -16.51 -49.88 3.87
N ARG A 298 -17.73 -49.32 3.79
CA ARG A 298 -18.00 -47.87 3.88
C ARG A 298 -18.26 -47.40 5.31
N ARG A 299 -17.72 -46.25 5.70
CA ARG A 299 -18.41 -45.27 6.57
C ARG A 299 -18.20 -43.84 6.06
N ARG A 300 -19.29 -43.05 6.01
CA ARG A 300 -19.20 -41.60 5.81
C ARG A 300 -18.50 -40.95 7.01
N ARG A 301 -17.58 -40.02 6.75
CA ARG A 301 -17.16 -39.00 7.73
C ARG A 301 -17.53 -37.63 7.19
N SER A 302 -18.16 -36.81 8.01
CA SER A 302 -18.19 -35.35 7.82
C SER A 302 -16.78 -34.79 8.02
N VAL A 303 -16.40 -33.81 7.20
CA VAL A 303 -15.13 -33.10 7.32
C VAL A 303 -15.36 -31.83 8.13
N PRO A 304 -14.57 -31.52 9.18
CA PRO A 304 -14.64 -30.23 9.86
C PRO A 304 -14.21 -29.09 8.92
N PRO A 305 -14.76 -27.88 9.05
CA PRO A 305 -14.30 -26.73 8.26
C PRO A 305 -12.84 -26.39 8.59
N ASP A 306 -12.01 -26.20 7.56
CA ASP A 306 -10.58 -25.90 7.71
C ASP A 306 -10.37 -24.42 8.07
N ALA A 307 -9.85 -24.17 9.28
CA ALA A 307 -9.70 -22.85 9.90
C ALA A 307 -8.58 -21.97 9.30
N ARG A 308 -8.20 -22.23 8.04
CA ARG A 308 -7.15 -21.54 7.27
C ARG A 308 -7.65 -20.83 6.02
N ARG A 309 -8.93 -20.95 5.66
CA ARG A 309 -9.45 -20.44 4.37
C ARG A 309 -9.91 -18.98 4.36
N ASP A 310 -10.09 -18.37 5.53
CA ASP A 310 -10.58 -17.00 5.67
C ASP A 310 -9.43 -15.98 5.59
N ASN A 311 -9.01 -15.62 4.37
CA ASN A 311 -8.22 -14.41 4.14
C ASN A 311 -9.11 -13.19 4.44
N ASP A 312 -8.82 -12.44 5.51
CA ASP A 312 -9.81 -11.54 6.13
C ASP A 312 -10.01 -10.18 5.46
N GLY A 313 -9.32 -9.92 4.33
CA GLY A 313 -9.58 -8.78 3.45
C GLY A 313 -9.50 -7.43 4.17
N SER A 314 -8.53 -7.27 5.07
CA SER A 314 -8.19 -5.98 5.65
C SER A 314 -7.44 -5.16 4.61
N ALA A 315 -8.11 -4.16 4.02
CA ALA A 315 -7.73 -3.44 2.80
C ALA A 315 -6.40 -2.64 2.81
N MET A 316 -5.53 -2.86 3.82
CA MET A 316 -4.19 -2.26 3.97
C MET A 316 -3.11 -3.31 4.34
N THR A 317 -3.40 -4.61 4.14
CA THR A 317 -2.47 -5.73 4.37
C THR A 317 -2.61 -6.76 3.26
N HIS A 318 -1.49 -7.27 2.74
CA HIS A 318 -1.39 -7.98 1.45
C HIS A 318 -2.43 -9.08 1.18
N ASP A 319 -3.08 -8.98 0.02
CA ASP A 319 -3.92 -10.04 -0.55
C ASP A 319 -3.07 -11.21 -1.05
N VAL A 320 -2.99 -12.30 -0.28
CA VAL A 320 -2.55 -13.61 -0.80
C VAL A 320 -3.77 -14.33 -1.37
N VAL A 321 -3.96 -14.27 -2.69
CA VAL A 321 -5.08 -14.93 -3.39
C VAL A 321 -4.68 -16.36 -3.74
N SER A 322 -5.04 -17.32 -2.89
CA SER A 322 -4.88 -18.75 -3.17
C SER A 322 -6.19 -19.37 -3.67
N LEU A 323 -6.40 -19.35 -4.99
CA LEU A 323 -7.47 -20.12 -5.62
C LEU A 323 -7.15 -21.63 -5.49
N GLY A 324 -8.10 -22.40 -4.94
CA GLY A 324 -7.96 -23.84 -4.77
C GLY A 324 -8.28 -24.59 -6.08
N PRO A 325 -7.55 -25.67 -6.43
CA PRO A 325 -7.59 -26.28 -7.77
C PRO A 325 -8.82 -27.18 -8.03
N ASN A 326 -10.01 -26.77 -7.58
CA ASN A 326 -11.29 -27.46 -7.81
C ASN A 326 -12.47 -26.47 -7.79
N SER A 327 -12.66 -25.76 -8.90
CA SER A 327 -13.96 -25.17 -9.27
C SER A 327 -14.55 -26.01 -10.42
N PRO A 328 -15.84 -26.36 -10.41
CA PRO A 328 -16.42 -27.22 -11.44
C PRO A 328 -16.55 -26.47 -12.78
N VAL A 329 -16.00 -27.05 -13.85
CA VAL A 329 -16.21 -26.59 -15.23
C VAL A 329 -17.64 -26.92 -15.66
N SER A 330 -18.51 -25.93 -15.64
CA SER A 330 -19.91 -26.04 -16.09
C SER A 330 -20.12 -25.25 -17.38
N ALA A 331 -19.64 -25.80 -18.50
CA ALA A 331 -19.95 -25.27 -19.84
C ALA A 331 -21.30 -25.82 -20.34
N PRO A 332 -22.29 -24.97 -20.68
CA PRO A 332 -23.47 -25.40 -21.43
C PRO A 332 -23.11 -25.79 -22.88
N PRO A 333 -23.86 -26.69 -23.52
CA PRO A 333 -23.58 -27.12 -24.90
C PRO A 333 -23.98 -26.06 -25.93
N ASN A 334 -23.23 -26.00 -27.04
CA ASN A 334 -23.57 -25.16 -28.20
C ASN A 334 -24.96 -25.49 -28.77
N ALA A 335 -25.79 -24.47 -28.91
CA ALA A 335 -26.87 -24.42 -29.90
C ALA A 335 -26.52 -23.31 -30.91
N GLY A 336 -26.45 -23.65 -32.19
CA GLY A 336 -25.90 -22.74 -33.20
C GLY A 336 -26.80 -21.56 -33.54
N SER A 337 -26.32 -20.35 -33.24
CA SER A 337 -26.82 -19.07 -33.75
C SER A 337 -25.61 -18.15 -33.98
N GLU A 338 -25.47 -17.56 -35.15
CA GLU A 338 -24.42 -16.57 -35.41
C GLU A 338 -24.66 -15.31 -34.56
N PRO A 339 -23.65 -14.77 -33.86
CA PRO A 339 -23.79 -13.51 -33.14
C PRO A 339 -23.86 -12.36 -34.15
N ALA A 340 -25.08 -11.88 -34.43
CA ALA A 340 -25.30 -10.69 -35.24
C ALA A 340 -24.61 -9.47 -34.58
N GLY A 341 -23.43 -9.11 -35.09
CA GLY A 341 -22.55 -8.12 -34.48
C GLY A 341 -23.23 -6.76 -34.32
N ARG A 342 -23.43 -6.32 -33.08
CA ARG A 342 -23.86 -4.95 -32.76
C ARG A 342 -22.73 -3.99 -33.10
N ARG A 343 -22.71 -3.48 -34.34
CA ARG A 343 -21.91 -2.32 -34.71
C ARG A 343 -22.30 -1.15 -33.81
N TRP A 344 -21.31 -0.59 -33.13
CA TRP A 344 -21.42 0.67 -32.40
C TRP A 344 -21.72 1.80 -33.39
N ASN A 345 -22.81 2.54 -33.17
CA ASN A 345 -23.09 3.79 -33.88
C ASN A 345 -22.75 4.96 -32.94
N PRO A 346 -21.73 5.79 -33.24
CA PRO A 346 -21.43 6.97 -32.44
C PRO A 346 -22.51 8.04 -32.60
N ALA A 347 -22.70 8.87 -31.57
CA ALA A 347 -23.50 10.08 -31.69
C ALA A 347 -22.78 11.10 -32.59
N PRO A 348 -23.50 11.89 -33.42
CA PRO A 348 -22.89 12.88 -34.28
C PRO A 348 -22.28 14.04 -33.48
N PRO A 349 -21.14 14.61 -33.89
CA PRO A 349 -20.55 15.77 -33.25
C PRO A 349 -21.42 17.03 -33.43
N PRO A 350 -21.32 18.02 -32.52
CA PRO A 350 -22.04 19.28 -32.67
C PRO A 350 -21.57 20.04 -33.91
N THR A 351 -22.50 20.38 -34.79
CA THR A 351 -22.23 21.12 -36.04
C THR A 351 -21.79 22.55 -35.74
N VAL A 352 -20.52 22.86 -36.02
CA VAL A 352 -19.99 24.23 -36.02
C VAL A 352 -19.96 24.74 -37.46
N SER A 353 -20.51 25.92 -37.74
CA SER A 353 -20.60 26.45 -39.10
C SER A 353 -19.22 26.77 -39.69
N GLU A 354 -18.99 26.36 -40.94
CA GLU A 354 -17.68 26.43 -41.59
C GLU A 354 -17.21 27.86 -41.92
N GLY A 355 -15.88 28.05 -41.91
CA GLY A 355 -15.23 29.36 -42.03
C GLY A 355 -13.93 29.36 -42.84
N SER A 356 -13.87 28.61 -43.96
CA SER A 356 -12.87 28.75 -45.04
C SER A 356 -11.38 28.77 -44.64
N LEU A 357 -10.79 27.60 -44.43
CA LEU A 357 -9.38 27.32 -44.75
C LEU A 357 -9.28 25.95 -45.46
N PRO A 358 -8.29 25.72 -46.34
CA PRO A 358 -8.16 24.46 -47.06
C PRO A 358 -7.67 23.34 -46.12
N SER A 359 -8.59 22.48 -45.70
CA SER A 359 -8.26 21.27 -44.94
C SER A 359 -7.66 20.21 -45.86
N VAL A 360 -6.40 19.84 -45.60
CA VAL A 360 -5.91 18.52 -46.02
C VAL A 360 -6.61 17.50 -45.12
N ILE A 361 -7.46 16.67 -45.71
CA ILE A 361 -8.07 15.54 -45.00
C ILE A 361 -6.99 14.48 -44.84
N ILE A 362 -6.30 14.52 -43.70
CA ILE A 362 -5.55 13.37 -43.18
C ILE A 362 -6.58 12.45 -42.54
N ASP A 363 -6.59 11.17 -42.91
CA ASP A 363 -7.59 10.22 -42.40
C ASP A 363 -7.16 9.65 -41.04
N VAL A 364 -7.21 10.53 -40.03
CA VAL A 364 -6.71 10.26 -38.66
C VAL A 364 -7.36 9.01 -38.04
N GLY A 365 -8.55 8.59 -38.52
CA GLY A 365 -9.25 7.40 -38.03
C GLY A 365 -8.47 6.10 -38.25
N ASP A 366 -8.01 5.85 -39.47
CA ASP A 366 -7.24 4.65 -39.81
C ASP A 366 -5.87 4.64 -39.11
N ASP A 367 -5.23 5.82 -38.98
CA ASP A 367 -4.00 6.00 -38.18
C ASP A 367 -4.21 5.60 -36.71
N VAL A 368 -5.35 5.93 -36.09
CA VAL A 368 -5.65 5.54 -34.69
C VAL A 368 -5.72 4.03 -34.55
N GLU A 369 -6.50 3.34 -35.39
CA GLU A 369 -6.69 1.89 -35.29
C GLU A 369 -5.35 1.15 -35.51
N GLN A 370 -4.52 1.62 -36.44
CA GLN A 370 -3.18 1.04 -36.67
C GLN A 370 -2.22 1.28 -35.49
N LEU A 371 -2.27 2.44 -34.84
CA LEU A 371 -1.50 2.71 -33.63
C LEU A 371 -1.96 1.86 -32.43
N VAL A 372 -3.28 1.67 -32.25
CA VAL A 372 -3.81 0.80 -31.18
C VAL A 372 -3.52 -0.68 -31.45
N ALA A 373 -3.59 -1.12 -32.71
CA ALA A 373 -3.16 -2.47 -33.11
C ALA A 373 -1.66 -2.70 -32.85
N THR A 374 -0.82 -1.68 -33.06
CA THR A 374 0.62 -1.73 -32.72
C THR A 374 0.84 -1.78 -31.20
N LEU A 375 0.09 -0.99 -30.43
CA LEU A 375 0.13 -0.99 -28.96
C LEU A 375 -0.29 -2.34 -28.37
N ARG A 376 -1.17 -3.10 -29.03
CA ARG A 376 -1.67 -4.39 -28.56
C ARG A 376 -0.57 -5.47 -28.46
N GLU A 377 0.48 -5.42 -29.28
CA GLU A 377 1.61 -6.35 -29.19
C GLU A 377 2.72 -5.89 -28.24
N ALA A 378 2.58 -4.71 -27.62
CA ALA A 378 3.60 -4.10 -26.75
C ALA A 378 3.88 -4.90 -25.47
N GLY A 379 5.17 -5.05 -25.14
CA GLY A 379 5.65 -5.55 -23.86
C GLY A 379 5.80 -4.43 -22.81
N PRO A 380 6.10 -4.79 -21.55
CA PRO A 380 6.23 -3.81 -20.46
C PRO A 380 7.35 -2.77 -20.61
N GLU A 381 8.24 -2.91 -21.60
CA GLU A 381 9.35 -1.99 -21.88
C GLU A 381 9.02 -0.96 -22.98
N ASP A 382 7.96 -1.20 -23.78
CA ASP A 382 7.74 -0.50 -25.05
C ASP A 382 6.96 0.82 -24.90
N GLU A 383 7.24 1.57 -23.82
CA GLU A 383 6.51 2.79 -23.43
C GLU A 383 6.51 3.89 -24.51
N MET A 384 7.49 3.88 -25.41
CA MET A 384 7.56 4.82 -26.53
C MET A 384 6.39 4.67 -27.52
N LEU A 385 5.74 3.51 -27.59
CA LEU A 385 4.54 3.27 -28.42
C LEU A 385 3.30 4.05 -27.93
N ILE A 386 3.33 4.59 -26.71
CA ILE A 386 2.26 5.42 -26.15
C ILE A 386 2.31 6.85 -26.72
N LEU A 387 3.50 7.33 -27.11
CA LEU A 387 3.70 8.74 -27.52
C LEU A 387 2.91 9.15 -28.77
N PRO A 388 2.80 8.35 -29.86
CA PRO A 388 1.97 8.69 -31.01
C PRO A 388 0.48 8.83 -30.66
N LEU A 389 -0.04 7.95 -29.82
CA LEU A 389 -1.44 7.97 -29.36
C LEU A 389 -1.74 9.23 -28.52
N LEU A 390 -0.82 9.63 -27.65
CA LEU A 390 -0.93 10.92 -26.93
C LEU A 390 -0.89 12.13 -27.89
N GLY A 391 -0.17 12.01 -29.00
CA GLY A 391 -0.14 13.02 -30.08
C GLY A 391 -1.46 13.13 -30.84
N VAL A 392 -2.16 12.01 -31.06
CA VAL A 392 -3.55 11.98 -31.59
C VAL A 392 -4.54 12.57 -30.59
N GLY A 393 -4.30 12.39 -29.29
CA GLY A 393 -5.11 12.99 -28.23
C GLY A 393 -6.40 12.22 -27.95
N GLU A 394 -7.45 12.93 -27.54
CA GLU A 394 -8.71 12.35 -27.04
C GLU A 394 -9.40 11.40 -28.04
N ALA A 395 -9.17 11.58 -29.35
CA ALA A 395 -9.71 10.72 -30.40
C ALA A 395 -9.21 9.26 -30.33
N ALA A 396 -8.10 9.00 -29.65
CA ALA A 396 -7.61 7.64 -29.42
C ALA A 396 -8.37 6.88 -28.32
N LEU A 397 -9.00 7.57 -27.36
CA LEU A 397 -9.62 6.94 -26.20
C LEU A 397 -10.80 6.01 -26.54
N PRO A 398 -11.70 6.31 -27.51
CA PRO A 398 -12.72 5.36 -27.98
C PRO A 398 -12.16 4.09 -28.64
N ALA A 399 -10.93 4.11 -29.16
CA ALA A 399 -10.27 2.93 -29.72
C ALA A 399 -9.60 2.10 -28.62
N LEU A 400 -8.86 2.77 -27.73
CA LEU A 400 -8.26 2.16 -26.55
C LEU A 400 -9.29 1.53 -25.62
N ALA A 401 -10.49 2.12 -25.48
CA ALA A 401 -11.57 1.54 -24.69
C ALA A 401 -12.15 0.25 -25.30
N ARG A 402 -12.17 0.10 -26.64
CA ARG A 402 -12.63 -1.12 -27.31
C ARG A 402 -11.65 -2.28 -27.15
N GLU A 403 -10.36 -1.99 -27.20
CA GLU A 403 -9.28 -2.99 -27.05
C GLU A 403 -8.84 -3.16 -25.59
N PHE A 404 -9.60 -2.66 -24.60
CA PHE A 404 -9.33 -2.89 -23.17
C PHE A 404 -9.81 -4.29 -22.73
N PRO A 405 -9.07 -5.02 -21.86
CA PRO A 405 -7.77 -4.69 -21.28
C PRO A 405 -6.61 -4.85 -22.25
N GLY A 406 -6.80 -5.56 -23.37
CA GLY A 406 -5.77 -5.81 -24.38
C GLY A 406 -4.85 -6.97 -23.99
N ASN A 407 -3.61 -6.96 -24.47
CA ASN A 407 -2.64 -7.99 -24.10
C ASN A 407 -2.23 -7.83 -22.63
N LEU A 408 -2.52 -8.84 -21.81
CA LEU A 408 -2.27 -8.81 -20.37
C LEU A 408 -0.81 -9.15 -20.06
N TRP A 409 -0.18 -8.32 -19.23
CA TRP A 409 1.11 -8.60 -18.60
C TRP A 409 0.95 -9.28 -17.23
N PHE A 410 -0.29 -9.39 -16.73
CA PHE A 410 -0.67 -10.01 -15.47
C PHE A 410 -2.01 -10.75 -15.64
N ASP A 411 -2.01 -12.06 -15.44
CA ASP A 411 -3.23 -12.86 -15.34
C ASP A 411 -3.64 -13.04 -13.87
N ARG A 412 -4.84 -12.56 -13.53
CA ARG A 412 -5.44 -12.69 -12.20
C ARG A 412 -5.72 -14.14 -11.77
N ASN A 413 -5.76 -15.07 -12.72
CA ASN A 413 -6.02 -16.49 -12.47
C ASN A 413 -4.74 -17.25 -12.04
N GLU A 414 -3.55 -16.73 -12.35
CA GLU A 414 -2.29 -17.32 -11.90
C GLU A 414 -1.98 -17.03 -10.41
N PRO A 415 -1.26 -17.91 -9.69
CA PRO A 415 -0.93 -17.69 -8.28
C PRO A 415 0.01 -16.50 -8.06
N HIS A 416 -0.55 -15.37 -7.58
CA HIS A 416 0.18 -14.13 -7.36
C HIS A 416 0.23 -13.72 -5.88
N ALA A 417 1.34 -13.10 -5.46
CA ALA A 417 1.56 -12.64 -4.09
C ALA A 417 1.08 -11.19 -3.84
N ARG A 418 0.90 -10.41 -4.91
CA ARG A 418 0.30 -9.06 -4.94
C ARG A 418 -0.34 -8.85 -6.32
N ILE A 419 -1.34 -7.96 -6.36
CA ILE A 419 -1.87 -7.38 -7.61
C ILE A 419 -0.93 -6.22 -8.02
N PRO A 420 -0.58 -6.07 -9.31
CA PRO A 420 0.26 -4.96 -9.78
C PRO A 420 -0.45 -3.60 -9.71
N ALA A 421 0.28 -2.53 -10.00
CA ALA A 421 -0.29 -1.21 -10.27
C ALA A 421 -1.18 -1.26 -11.53
N GLY A 422 -2.21 -0.41 -11.61
CA GLY A 422 -3.15 -0.39 -12.73
C GLY A 422 -2.49 -0.13 -14.09
N ARG A 423 -1.42 0.68 -14.09
CA ARG A 423 -0.58 0.97 -15.26
C ARG A 423 0.27 -0.21 -15.75
N ASP A 424 0.34 -1.29 -14.98
CA ASP A 424 1.20 -2.46 -15.21
C ASP A 424 0.40 -3.75 -15.47
N VAL A 425 -0.92 -3.62 -15.66
CA VAL A 425 -1.81 -4.70 -16.10
C VAL A 425 -1.63 -5.00 -17.60
N SER A 426 -1.54 -3.96 -18.43
CA SER A 426 -1.51 -4.04 -19.90
C SER A 426 -1.04 -2.72 -20.53
N PRO A 427 -0.65 -2.70 -21.83
CA PRO A 427 -0.23 -1.46 -22.49
C PRO A 427 -1.40 -0.48 -22.69
N VAL A 428 -2.62 -0.99 -22.85
CA VAL A 428 -3.84 -0.18 -22.94
C VAL A 428 -4.11 0.49 -21.58
N ALA A 429 -4.00 -0.24 -20.48
CA ALA A 429 -4.16 0.31 -19.13
C ALA A 429 -3.08 1.36 -18.80
N ARG A 430 -1.82 1.13 -19.22
CA ARG A 430 -0.75 2.14 -19.13
C ARG A 430 -1.07 3.41 -19.93
N THR A 431 -1.61 3.25 -21.13
CA THR A 431 -2.02 4.37 -21.99
C THR A 431 -3.18 5.16 -21.40
N PHE A 432 -4.16 4.51 -20.77
CA PHE A 432 -5.21 5.19 -19.99
C PHE A 432 -4.61 6.10 -18.92
N VAL A 433 -3.67 5.60 -18.10
CA VAL A 433 -2.98 6.42 -17.08
C VAL A 433 -2.21 7.59 -17.72
N ALA A 434 -1.59 7.39 -18.89
CA ALA A 434 -0.87 8.43 -19.61
C ALA A 434 -1.80 9.54 -20.17
N PHE A 435 -3.06 9.22 -20.49
CA PHE A 435 -4.10 10.22 -20.82
C PHE A 435 -4.64 10.97 -19.59
N GLY A 436 -4.38 10.46 -18.37
CA GLY A 436 -4.82 11.06 -17.12
C GLY A 436 -6.34 11.20 -17.05
N GLN A 437 -6.84 12.27 -16.43
CA GLN A 437 -8.28 12.44 -16.16
C GLN A 437 -9.17 12.39 -17.42
N ARG A 438 -8.61 12.59 -18.62
CA ARG A 438 -9.31 12.46 -19.91
C ARG A 438 -9.85 11.04 -20.16
N SER A 439 -9.22 10.00 -19.59
CA SER A 439 -9.66 8.61 -19.74
C SER A 439 -10.79 8.21 -18.79
N VAL A 440 -11.12 9.02 -17.78
CA VAL A 440 -12.09 8.66 -16.73
C VAL A 440 -13.49 8.36 -17.28
N PRO A 441 -14.08 9.12 -18.24
CA PRO A 441 -15.40 8.79 -18.80
C PRO A 441 -15.46 7.43 -19.50
N TYR A 442 -14.34 6.95 -20.03
CA TYR A 442 -14.21 5.64 -20.66
C TYR A 442 -14.00 4.53 -19.61
N LEU A 443 -13.18 4.80 -18.59
CA LEU A 443 -12.99 3.90 -17.45
C LEU A 443 -14.30 3.64 -16.68
N ILE A 444 -15.18 4.64 -16.58
CA ILE A 444 -16.51 4.51 -15.97
C ILE A 444 -17.39 3.51 -16.75
N GLN A 445 -17.25 3.42 -18.08
CA GLN A 445 -17.97 2.44 -18.89
C GLN A 445 -17.40 1.03 -18.69
N LEU A 446 -16.06 0.89 -18.75
CA LEU A 446 -15.35 -0.38 -18.52
C LEU A 446 -15.58 -0.97 -17.12
N LEU A 447 -15.82 -0.12 -16.12
CA LEU A 447 -16.20 -0.56 -14.78
C LEU A 447 -17.57 -1.26 -14.75
N ASP A 448 -18.50 -0.96 -15.65
CA ASP A 448 -19.85 -1.55 -15.72
C ASP A 448 -20.03 -2.55 -16.88
N ASP A 449 -18.94 -3.01 -17.50
CA ASP A 449 -18.97 -3.98 -18.61
C ASP A 449 -19.63 -5.33 -18.23
N GLU A 450 -20.12 -6.08 -19.21
CA GLU A 450 -20.70 -7.42 -18.97
C GLU A 450 -19.63 -8.46 -18.59
N ASP A 451 -18.40 -8.34 -19.13
CA ASP A 451 -17.28 -9.23 -18.83
C ASP A 451 -16.66 -8.99 -17.44
N PRO A 452 -16.62 -10.02 -16.55
CA PRO A 452 -15.95 -9.92 -15.25
C PRO A 452 -14.45 -9.60 -15.32
N ASP A 453 -13.73 -10.07 -16.34
CA ASP A 453 -12.28 -9.82 -16.42
C ASP A 453 -12.01 -8.35 -16.78
N THR A 454 -12.73 -7.80 -17.76
CA THR A 454 -12.76 -6.38 -18.10
C THR A 454 -13.12 -5.52 -16.89
N ARG A 455 -14.20 -5.84 -16.15
CA ARG A 455 -14.56 -5.14 -14.91
C ARG A 455 -13.48 -5.24 -13.84
N TYR A 456 -12.79 -6.39 -13.71
CA TYR A 456 -11.70 -6.57 -12.76
C TYR A 456 -10.52 -5.66 -13.10
N TYR A 457 -10.01 -5.71 -14.34
CA TYR A 457 -8.87 -4.89 -14.74
C TYR A 457 -9.20 -3.39 -14.74
N ALA A 458 -10.44 -3.00 -15.07
CA ALA A 458 -10.93 -1.64 -14.88
C ALA A 458 -10.97 -1.22 -13.39
N THR A 459 -11.34 -2.13 -12.49
CA THR A 459 -11.36 -1.88 -11.04
C THR A 459 -9.94 -1.75 -10.45
N VAL A 460 -8.96 -2.52 -10.95
CA VAL A 460 -7.54 -2.35 -10.60
C VAL A 460 -7.00 -1.02 -11.15
N LEU A 461 -7.31 -0.70 -12.42
CA LEU A 461 -6.93 0.56 -13.05
C LEU A 461 -7.50 1.81 -12.34
N ALA A 462 -8.73 1.73 -11.81
CA ALA A 462 -9.34 2.81 -11.05
C ALA A 462 -8.58 3.22 -9.78
N ALA A 463 -7.66 2.39 -9.25
CA ALA A 463 -6.80 2.74 -8.13
C ALA A 463 -5.68 3.73 -8.51
N GLU A 464 -5.38 3.93 -9.79
CA GLU A 464 -4.39 4.91 -10.27
C GLU A 464 -4.94 6.35 -10.31
N PHE A 465 -6.26 6.54 -10.17
CA PHE A 465 -6.95 7.81 -10.37
C PHE A 465 -7.60 8.33 -9.09
N VAL A 466 -7.35 9.61 -8.78
CA VAL A 466 -8.17 10.38 -7.85
C VAL A 466 -9.15 11.22 -8.68
N HIS A 467 -10.41 10.79 -8.78
CA HIS A 467 -11.45 11.54 -9.50
C HIS A 467 -12.85 11.32 -8.87
N PRO A 468 -13.62 12.40 -8.60
CA PRO A 468 -14.97 12.33 -8.01
C PRO A 468 -15.90 11.32 -8.70
N ASP A 469 -15.96 11.35 -10.03
CA ASP A 469 -16.88 10.52 -10.82
C ASP A 469 -16.58 9.01 -10.73
N LEU A 470 -15.39 8.59 -10.28
CA LEU A 470 -15.07 7.18 -10.07
C LEU A 470 -15.61 6.62 -8.75
N VAL A 471 -15.93 7.46 -7.76
CA VAL A 471 -16.39 7.01 -6.44
C VAL A 471 -17.70 6.23 -6.54
N GLN A 472 -18.67 6.73 -7.33
CA GLN A 472 -19.98 6.09 -7.43
C GLN A 472 -19.95 4.76 -8.23
N PRO A 473 -19.24 4.65 -9.38
CA PRO A 473 -19.04 3.41 -10.14
C PRO A 473 -18.17 2.38 -9.42
N VAL A 474 -17.03 2.74 -8.83
CA VAL A 474 -16.24 1.80 -8.01
C VAL A 474 -17.06 1.35 -6.79
N GLY A 475 -17.88 2.23 -6.22
CA GLY A 475 -18.89 1.88 -5.21
C GLY A 475 -19.96 0.87 -5.68
N ARG A 476 -20.22 0.70 -6.99
CA ARG A 476 -21.06 -0.40 -7.52
C ARG A 476 -20.34 -1.74 -7.48
N ARG A 477 -19.03 -1.76 -7.74
CA ARG A 477 -18.18 -2.97 -7.74
C ARG A 477 -18.05 -3.64 -6.36
N LEU A 478 -18.41 -2.95 -5.28
CA LEU A 478 -18.62 -3.55 -3.95
C LEU A 478 -19.69 -4.65 -3.93
N PHE A 479 -20.62 -4.64 -4.88
CA PHE A 479 -21.71 -5.60 -5.04
C PHE A 479 -21.50 -6.58 -6.20
N ASP A 480 -20.31 -6.60 -6.82
CA ASP A 480 -20.02 -7.52 -7.92
C ASP A 480 -20.02 -8.98 -7.44
N SER A 481 -20.33 -9.93 -8.33
CA SER A 481 -20.37 -11.35 -7.98
C SER A 481 -18.96 -11.92 -7.77
N ASP A 482 -17.97 -11.38 -8.49
CA ASP A 482 -16.57 -11.75 -8.40
C ASP A 482 -15.90 -11.21 -7.09
N PRO A 483 -15.27 -12.06 -6.27
CA PRO A 483 -14.65 -11.64 -5.01
C PRO A 483 -13.39 -10.81 -5.21
N GLY A 484 -12.64 -11.01 -6.31
CA GLY A 484 -11.47 -10.21 -6.66
C GLY A 484 -11.87 -8.78 -7.06
N ILE A 485 -12.97 -8.63 -7.79
CA ILE A 485 -13.55 -7.31 -8.11
C ILE A 485 -13.96 -6.58 -6.83
N ARG A 486 -14.70 -7.25 -5.91
CA ARG A 486 -15.07 -6.64 -4.62
C ARG A 486 -13.84 -6.20 -3.82
N SER A 487 -12.79 -7.03 -3.75
CA SER A 487 -11.53 -6.67 -3.08
C SER A 487 -10.81 -5.49 -3.74
N GLY A 488 -10.70 -5.49 -5.06
CA GLY A 488 -10.14 -4.38 -5.84
C GLY A 488 -10.89 -3.06 -5.59
N ALA A 489 -12.23 -3.12 -5.50
CA ALA A 489 -13.06 -1.95 -5.23
C ALA A 489 -12.75 -1.30 -3.87
N TYR A 490 -12.48 -2.08 -2.80
CA TYR A 490 -12.02 -1.51 -1.53
C TYR A 490 -10.63 -0.86 -1.64
N ARG A 491 -9.75 -1.39 -2.49
CA ARG A 491 -8.39 -0.82 -2.69
C ARG A 491 -8.46 0.50 -3.46
N ALA A 492 -9.21 0.55 -4.57
CA ALA A 492 -9.48 1.80 -5.30
C ALA A 492 -10.23 2.84 -4.44
N LEU A 493 -11.22 2.43 -3.63
CA LEU A 493 -11.91 3.33 -2.70
C LEU A 493 -11.00 3.90 -1.60
N SER A 494 -9.87 3.25 -1.28
CA SER A 494 -8.93 3.80 -0.30
C SER A 494 -8.12 4.99 -0.85
N VAL A 495 -7.91 5.04 -2.18
CA VAL A 495 -7.33 6.18 -2.90
C VAL A 495 -8.39 7.27 -3.12
N LEU A 496 -9.59 6.86 -3.54
CA LEU A 496 -10.73 7.74 -3.78
C LEU A 496 -11.36 8.34 -2.51
N TYR A 497 -10.90 7.97 -1.31
CA TYR A 497 -11.27 8.63 -0.04
C TYR A 497 -10.94 10.13 -0.03
N ALA A 498 -9.97 10.58 -0.84
CA ALA A 498 -9.65 11.99 -1.04
C ALA A 498 -10.78 12.79 -1.72
N CYS A 499 -11.78 12.14 -2.33
CA CYS A 499 -12.98 12.76 -2.88
C CYS A 499 -14.09 12.79 -1.80
N GLU A 500 -13.88 13.57 -0.74
CA GLU A 500 -14.66 13.53 0.51
C GLU A 500 -16.18 13.62 0.30
N VAL A 501 -16.63 14.52 -0.57
CA VAL A 501 -18.06 14.79 -0.81
C VAL A 501 -18.75 13.59 -1.46
N GLU A 502 -18.15 13.03 -2.51
CA GLU A 502 -18.67 11.88 -3.24
C GLU A 502 -18.52 10.59 -2.41
N PHE A 503 -17.47 10.50 -1.59
CA PHE A 503 -17.28 9.39 -0.66
C PHE A 503 -18.37 9.38 0.41
N MET A 504 -18.72 10.54 0.98
CA MET A 504 -19.86 10.65 1.90
C MET A 504 -21.20 10.32 1.23
N GLN A 505 -21.40 10.69 -0.04
CA GLN A 505 -22.58 10.25 -0.81
C GLN A 505 -22.61 8.72 -1.02
N LEU A 506 -21.46 8.08 -1.24
CA LEU A 506 -21.37 6.62 -1.29
C LEU A 506 -21.72 5.99 0.06
N ILE A 507 -21.19 6.51 1.17
CA ILE A 507 -21.53 6.06 2.53
C ILE A 507 -23.03 6.18 2.81
N GLU A 508 -23.69 7.29 2.45
CA GLU A 508 -25.15 7.40 2.62
C GLU A 508 -25.95 6.44 1.73
N ARG A 509 -25.53 6.18 0.47
CA ARG A 509 -26.15 5.14 -0.37
C ARG A 509 -25.99 3.74 0.25
N LEU A 510 -24.84 3.44 0.84
CA LEU A 510 -24.61 2.19 1.57
C LEU A 510 -25.44 2.12 2.86
N ARG A 511 -25.54 3.20 3.65
CA ARG A 511 -26.41 3.30 4.84
C ARG A 511 -27.89 3.11 4.50
N ALA A 512 -28.36 3.65 3.38
CA ALA A 512 -29.71 3.43 2.88
C ALA A 512 -29.94 1.98 2.43
N SER A 513 -29.01 1.40 1.68
CA SER A 513 -29.08 0.01 1.20
C SER A 513 -28.99 -1.02 2.34
N ALA A 514 -28.18 -0.75 3.39
CA ALA A 514 -28.11 -1.55 4.61
C ALA A 514 -29.42 -1.55 5.43
N ARG A 515 -30.30 -0.55 5.22
CA ARG A 515 -31.64 -0.46 5.81
C ARG A 515 -32.74 -1.07 4.94
N ASP A 516 -32.45 -1.41 3.67
CA ASP A 516 -33.40 -2.00 2.72
C ASP A 516 -33.56 -3.53 2.90
N GLY A 517 -34.21 -3.93 3.99
CA GLY A 517 -34.48 -5.34 4.33
C GLY A 517 -35.33 -6.14 3.34
N ARG A 518 -35.72 -5.57 2.18
CA ARG A 518 -36.42 -6.28 1.11
C ARG A 518 -35.48 -7.10 0.21
N ARG A 519 -34.16 -6.85 0.28
CA ARG A 519 -33.15 -7.50 -0.59
C ARG A 519 -31.93 -7.90 0.24
N LEU A 520 -31.95 -9.11 0.77
CA LEU A 520 -31.00 -9.59 1.79
C LEU A 520 -29.53 -9.52 1.35
N GLU A 521 -29.21 -9.92 0.10
CA GLU A 521 -27.84 -9.89 -0.41
C GLU A 521 -27.29 -8.44 -0.49
N PRO A 522 -27.92 -7.49 -1.22
CA PRO A 522 -27.56 -6.07 -1.11
C PRO A 522 -27.51 -5.53 0.32
N GLN A 523 -28.42 -5.92 1.20
CA GLN A 523 -28.44 -5.46 2.59
C GLN A 523 -27.17 -5.92 3.33
N ALA A 524 -26.87 -7.22 3.31
CA ALA A 524 -25.71 -7.82 3.96
C ALA A 524 -24.39 -7.29 3.37
N THR A 525 -24.28 -7.17 2.05
CA THR A 525 -23.11 -6.56 1.39
C THR A 525 -22.92 -5.11 1.81
N SER A 526 -24.00 -4.33 1.95
CA SER A 526 -23.92 -2.93 2.39
C SER A 526 -23.44 -2.81 3.84
N ILE A 527 -23.93 -3.68 4.72
CA ILE A 527 -23.49 -3.75 6.13
C ILE A 527 -21.98 -4.08 6.18
N GLU A 528 -21.55 -5.12 5.47
CA GLU A 528 -20.13 -5.53 5.42
C GLU A 528 -19.23 -4.44 4.80
N ALA A 529 -19.72 -3.75 3.78
CA ALA A 529 -19.02 -2.63 3.13
C ALA A 529 -18.83 -1.46 4.08
N LEU A 530 -19.86 -1.01 4.79
CA LEU A 530 -19.76 0.02 5.83
C LEU A 530 -18.77 -0.39 6.94
N GLY A 531 -18.82 -1.66 7.37
CA GLY A 531 -17.85 -2.23 8.32
C GLY A 531 -16.41 -2.23 7.81
N ARG A 532 -16.17 -2.45 6.51
CA ARG A 532 -14.83 -2.35 5.87
C ARG A 532 -14.40 -0.90 5.66
N LEU A 533 -15.28 -0.02 5.20
CA LEU A 533 -15.02 1.42 5.01
C LEU A 533 -14.98 2.21 6.33
N ARG A 534 -15.14 1.51 7.47
CA ARG A 534 -14.98 2.00 8.84
C ARG A 534 -16.00 3.05 9.30
N ASP A 535 -17.22 3.01 8.74
CA ASP A 535 -18.35 3.82 9.19
C ASP A 535 -18.70 3.53 10.66
N ALA A 536 -18.37 4.47 11.54
CA ALA A 536 -18.61 4.35 12.97
C ALA A 536 -20.07 4.67 13.39
N ASP A 537 -20.78 5.50 12.63
CA ASP A 537 -22.15 5.93 13.01
C ASP A 537 -23.15 4.78 12.84
N SER A 538 -22.90 3.89 11.88
CA SER A 538 -23.71 2.68 11.68
C SER A 538 -23.54 1.62 12.80
N PHE A 539 -22.67 1.84 13.80
CA PHE A 539 -22.42 0.85 14.85
C PHE A 539 -23.68 0.48 15.64
N GLU A 540 -24.46 1.45 16.11
CA GLU A 540 -25.70 1.18 16.86
C GLU A 540 -26.73 0.43 16.00
N PHE A 541 -26.82 0.79 14.72
CA PHE A 541 -27.66 0.09 13.76
C PHE A 541 -27.22 -1.38 13.59
N PHE A 542 -25.92 -1.68 13.51
CA PHE A 542 -25.45 -3.07 13.48
C PHE A 542 -25.75 -3.82 14.79
N VAL A 543 -25.67 -3.17 15.96
CA VAL A 543 -26.12 -3.77 17.23
C VAL A 543 -27.61 -4.12 17.18
N SER A 544 -28.44 -3.27 16.56
CA SER A 544 -29.87 -3.54 16.38
C SER A 544 -30.15 -4.83 15.58
N LEU A 545 -29.33 -5.07 14.54
CA LEU A 545 -29.45 -6.17 13.58
C LEU A 545 -29.03 -7.55 14.12
N LEU A 546 -28.40 -7.62 15.30
CA LEU A 546 -28.03 -8.91 15.91
C LEU A 546 -29.22 -9.78 16.34
N GLU A 547 -30.44 -9.23 16.32
CA GLU A 547 -31.70 -9.94 16.55
C GLU A 547 -32.55 -10.08 15.26
N ASN A 548 -31.95 -9.86 14.09
CA ASN A 548 -32.61 -10.09 12.79
C ASN A 548 -32.84 -11.61 12.56
N PRO A 549 -33.98 -12.04 11.97
CA PRO A 549 -34.21 -13.46 11.66
C PRO A 549 -33.25 -14.05 10.63
N GLU A 550 -32.67 -13.22 9.75
CA GLU A 550 -31.83 -13.66 8.64
C GLU A 550 -30.35 -13.76 9.07
N ASP A 551 -29.84 -15.00 9.16
CA ASP A 551 -28.45 -15.30 9.56
C ASP A 551 -27.39 -14.54 8.74
N VAL A 552 -27.63 -14.31 7.45
CA VAL A 552 -26.73 -13.55 6.57
C VAL A 552 -26.57 -12.11 7.06
N VAL A 553 -27.66 -11.48 7.51
CA VAL A 553 -27.68 -10.12 8.05
C VAL A 553 -27.03 -10.07 9.44
N VAL A 554 -27.33 -11.06 10.29
CA VAL A 554 -26.72 -11.19 11.63
C VAL A 554 -25.19 -11.37 11.53
N ARG A 555 -24.71 -12.21 10.62
CA ARG A 555 -23.26 -12.41 10.37
C ARG A 555 -22.59 -11.16 9.83
N ALA A 556 -23.20 -10.47 8.87
CA ALA A 556 -22.66 -9.22 8.33
C ALA A 556 -22.55 -8.13 9.42
N ALA A 557 -23.60 -8.00 10.26
CA ALA A 557 -23.62 -7.06 11.37
C ALA A 557 -22.56 -7.40 12.44
N HIS A 558 -22.47 -8.66 12.85
CA HIS A 558 -21.45 -9.13 13.81
C HIS A 558 -20.01 -8.89 13.28
N ALA A 559 -19.72 -9.30 12.05
CA ALA A 559 -18.41 -9.09 11.44
C ALA A 559 -18.02 -7.60 11.36
N SER A 560 -19.00 -6.73 11.11
CA SER A 560 -18.82 -5.27 11.05
C SER A 560 -18.58 -4.66 12.44
N LEU A 561 -19.33 -5.07 13.47
CA LEU A 561 -19.10 -4.68 14.87
C LEU A 561 -17.69 -5.07 15.35
N VAL A 562 -17.25 -6.30 15.04
CA VAL A 562 -15.90 -6.79 15.37
C VAL A 562 -14.82 -6.02 14.59
N ARG A 563 -15.07 -5.64 13.34
CA ARG A 563 -14.12 -4.83 12.53
C ARG A 563 -14.06 -3.36 12.98
N LEU A 564 -15.17 -2.78 13.41
CA LEU A 564 -15.21 -1.41 13.93
C LEU A 564 -14.57 -1.29 15.32
N SER A 565 -14.81 -2.23 16.24
CA SER A 565 -14.37 -2.14 17.64
C SER A 565 -13.07 -2.88 17.98
N CYS A 566 -12.67 -3.88 17.17
CA CYS A 566 -11.68 -4.90 17.54
C CYS A 566 -11.96 -5.58 18.91
N GLN A 567 -13.23 -5.70 19.28
CA GLN A 567 -13.74 -6.57 20.35
C GLN A 567 -14.56 -7.70 19.74
N ASP A 568 -14.87 -8.76 20.50
CA ASP A 568 -15.92 -9.70 20.15
C ASP A 568 -16.77 -10.10 21.37
N PHE A 569 -18.09 -9.97 21.23
CA PHE A 569 -19.08 -10.40 22.20
C PHE A 569 -20.10 -11.39 21.61
N GLY A 570 -19.79 -12.02 20.47
CA GLY A 570 -20.69 -12.87 19.69
C GLY A 570 -21.92 -12.09 19.19
N THR A 571 -23.03 -12.78 18.94
CA THR A 571 -24.32 -12.16 18.56
C THR A 571 -25.09 -11.58 19.76
N HIS A 572 -24.47 -11.45 20.94
CA HIS A 572 -25.15 -11.01 22.15
C HIS A 572 -25.42 -9.48 22.17
N LYS A 573 -26.50 -9.02 21.53
CA LYS A 573 -26.94 -7.61 21.50
C LYS A 573 -26.75 -6.86 22.82
N LYS A 574 -27.23 -7.40 23.94
CA LYS A 574 -27.11 -6.77 25.28
C LYS A 574 -25.67 -6.50 25.72
N LYS A 575 -24.69 -7.31 25.31
CA LYS A 575 -23.26 -7.07 25.58
C LYS A 575 -22.71 -5.95 24.69
N TRP A 576 -23.11 -5.93 23.41
CA TRP A 576 -22.74 -4.88 22.47
C TRP A 576 -23.34 -3.52 22.82
N THR A 577 -24.61 -3.44 23.22
CA THR A 577 -25.24 -2.19 23.72
C THR A 577 -24.48 -1.67 24.94
N ALA A 578 -24.32 -2.48 25.99
CA ALA A 578 -23.60 -2.07 27.20
C ALA A 578 -22.10 -1.74 26.98
N TRP A 579 -21.50 -2.22 25.89
CA TRP A 579 -20.19 -1.76 25.44
C TRP A 579 -20.29 -0.42 24.72
N PHE A 580 -21.22 -0.26 23.78
CA PHE A 580 -21.41 0.97 23.00
C PHE A 580 -21.78 2.16 23.89
N ASP A 581 -22.72 2.00 24.84
CA ASP A 581 -23.14 3.02 25.82
C ASP A 581 -21.96 3.65 26.58
N LYS A 582 -20.85 2.91 26.70
CA LYS A 582 -19.62 3.32 27.40
C LYS A 582 -18.55 3.94 26.48
N HIS A 583 -18.61 3.69 25.17
CA HIS A 583 -17.56 4.09 24.21
C HIS A 583 -18.08 4.95 23.04
N SER A 584 -19.39 5.16 22.89
CA SER A 584 -20.02 5.97 21.83
C SER A 584 -19.59 7.44 21.84
N SER A 585 -19.19 7.97 23.01
CA SER A 585 -18.62 9.31 23.18
C SER A 585 -17.11 9.40 22.94
N GLN A 586 -16.46 8.28 22.58
CA GLN A 586 -15.02 8.20 22.28
C GLN A 586 -14.83 8.02 20.78
N HIS A 587 -13.81 8.68 20.22
CA HIS A 587 -13.47 8.49 18.80
C HIS A 587 -13.02 7.05 18.53
N ARG A 588 -13.31 6.51 17.34
CA ARG A 588 -13.05 5.11 16.99
C ARG A 588 -11.58 4.67 17.17
N VAL A 589 -10.62 5.59 17.04
CA VAL A 589 -9.19 5.33 17.35
C VAL A 589 -9.01 4.86 18.80
N GLU A 590 -9.79 5.37 19.76
CA GLU A 590 -9.73 4.90 21.16
C GLU A 590 -10.26 3.48 21.33
N TRP A 591 -11.25 3.07 20.53
CA TRP A 591 -11.75 1.69 20.51
C TRP A 591 -10.65 0.73 20.03
N LEU A 592 -9.89 1.10 18.98
CA LEU A 592 -8.74 0.33 18.52
C LEU A 592 -7.62 0.28 19.59
N ILE A 593 -7.37 1.39 20.31
CA ILE A 593 -6.42 1.42 21.43
C ILE A 593 -6.87 0.45 22.53
N VAL A 594 -8.18 0.30 22.81
CA VAL A 594 -8.70 -0.75 23.71
C VAL A 594 -8.47 -2.16 23.12
N GLY A 595 -8.65 -2.35 21.82
CA GLY A 595 -8.38 -3.59 21.07
C GLY A 595 -6.98 -4.20 21.29
N LEU A 596 -5.95 -3.37 21.50
CA LEU A 596 -4.58 -3.82 21.84
C LEU A 596 -4.48 -4.71 23.10
N MET A 597 -5.51 -4.71 23.95
CA MET A 597 -5.56 -5.52 25.16
C MET A 597 -6.50 -6.72 25.10
N HIS A 598 -7.12 -7.00 23.94
CA HIS A 598 -8.03 -8.13 23.75
C HIS A 598 -7.37 -9.50 24.02
N SER A 599 -8.17 -10.51 24.38
CA SER A 599 -7.71 -11.87 24.71
C SER A 599 -7.24 -12.65 23.48
N ASP A 600 -8.01 -12.63 22.40
CA ASP A 600 -7.61 -13.15 21.09
C ASP A 600 -6.52 -12.28 20.45
N GLU A 601 -5.51 -12.93 19.88
CA GLU A 601 -4.42 -12.29 19.16
C GLU A 601 -4.84 -11.75 17.78
N ARG A 602 -5.83 -12.36 17.11
CA ARG A 602 -6.26 -11.88 15.78
C ARG A 602 -6.84 -10.47 15.87
N LEU A 603 -7.68 -10.20 16.87
CA LEU A 603 -8.19 -8.83 17.12
C LEU A 603 -7.08 -7.87 17.61
N ARG A 604 -6.12 -8.35 18.40
CA ARG A 604 -4.94 -7.55 18.79
C ARG A 604 -4.08 -7.13 17.61
N ARG A 605 -3.96 -8.00 16.59
CA ARG A 605 -3.25 -7.76 15.32
C ARG A 605 -4.01 -6.76 14.45
N ARG A 606 -5.30 -7.02 14.19
CA ARG A 606 -6.15 -6.06 13.46
C ARG A 606 -6.12 -4.66 14.10
N ALA A 607 -6.21 -4.57 15.42
CA ALA A 607 -6.12 -3.31 16.15
C ALA A 607 -4.75 -2.61 16.02
N SER A 608 -3.63 -3.34 16.06
CA SER A 608 -2.29 -2.75 15.92
C SER A 608 -1.98 -2.30 14.50
N ASP A 609 -2.40 -3.09 13.53
CA ASP A 609 -2.06 -2.89 12.13
C ASP A 609 -2.88 -1.72 11.57
N GLU A 610 -4.16 -1.63 11.97
CA GLU A 610 -5.01 -0.48 11.67
C GLU A 610 -4.57 0.79 12.44
N LEU A 611 -4.15 0.69 13.70
CA LEU A 611 -3.57 1.86 14.40
C LEU A 611 -2.27 2.33 13.74
N LYS A 612 -1.38 1.41 13.34
CA LYS A 612 -0.14 1.74 12.63
C LYS A 612 -0.46 2.45 11.31
N HIS A 613 -1.46 1.98 10.57
CA HIS A 613 -1.89 2.58 9.32
C HIS A 613 -2.55 3.96 9.51
N LEU A 614 -3.54 4.09 10.40
CA LEU A 614 -4.25 5.36 10.62
C LEU A 614 -3.36 6.43 11.25
N THR A 615 -2.57 6.06 12.27
CA THR A 615 -1.79 7.05 13.05
C THR A 615 -0.42 7.36 12.45
N GLN A 616 0.14 6.45 11.63
CA GLN A 616 1.52 6.49 11.16
C GLN A 616 2.54 6.60 12.33
N GLU A 617 2.17 6.09 13.51
CA GLU A 617 3.00 5.96 14.71
C GLU A 617 3.20 4.48 15.08
N TYR A 618 4.41 4.12 15.49
CA TYR A 618 4.72 2.77 15.96
C TYR A 618 5.44 2.79 17.32
N PHE A 619 4.72 2.36 18.36
CA PHE A 619 5.19 2.46 19.74
C PHE A 619 5.91 1.21 20.28
N GLY A 620 6.36 0.31 19.40
CA GLY A 620 6.97 -0.97 19.77
C GLY A 620 5.94 -1.99 20.26
N TYR A 621 4.82 -2.11 19.55
CA TYR A 621 3.77 -3.08 19.85
C TYR A 621 3.84 -4.27 18.90
N GLU A 622 3.68 -5.48 19.44
CA GLU A 622 3.39 -6.69 18.65
C GLU A 622 2.25 -7.48 19.31
N PRO A 623 1.41 -8.20 18.55
CA PRO A 623 0.26 -8.92 19.11
C PRO A 623 0.62 -10.01 20.12
N GLY A 624 1.80 -10.63 19.98
CA GLY A 624 2.30 -11.69 20.86
C GLY A 624 2.94 -11.20 22.17
N LEU A 625 3.12 -9.88 22.37
CA LEU A 625 3.83 -9.34 23.53
C LEU A 625 3.19 -9.74 24.87
N PRO A 626 4.00 -9.97 25.93
CA PRO A 626 3.51 -10.17 27.30
C PRO A 626 2.60 -9.02 27.75
N LYS A 627 1.58 -9.33 28.57
CA LYS A 627 0.53 -8.38 28.98
C LYS A 627 1.07 -7.01 29.42
N LYS A 628 2.10 -7.00 30.28
CA LYS A 628 2.76 -5.79 30.81
C LYS A 628 3.41 -4.92 29.72
N ALA A 629 3.95 -5.53 28.67
CA ALA A 629 4.53 -4.81 27.54
C ALA A 629 3.44 -4.22 26.63
N ARG A 630 2.33 -4.96 26.40
CA ARG A 630 1.15 -4.44 25.70
C ARG A 630 0.48 -3.30 26.45
N GLU A 631 0.39 -3.38 27.78
CA GLU A 631 -0.10 -2.28 28.63
C GLU A 631 0.76 -1.02 28.50
N ALA A 632 2.09 -1.17 28.49
CA ALA A 632 3.02 -0.06 28.29
C ALA A 632 2.88 0.59 26.89
N ALA A 633 2.75 -0.22 25.83
CA ALA A 633 2.52 0.28 24.47
C ALA A 633 1.13 0.91 24.28
N GLN A 634 0.07 0.32 24.85
CA GLN A 634 -1.27 0.92 24.90
C GLN A 634 -1.24 2.29 25.60
N GLN A 635 -0.48 2.42 26.69
CA GLN A 635 -0.36 3.69 27.40
C GLN A 635 0.40 4.75 26.59
N LYS A 636 1.39 4.37 25.77
CA LYS A 636 2.00 5.28 24.77
C LYS A 636 0.95 5.78 23.76
N TYR A 637 0.15 4.88 23.17
CA TYR A 637 -0.95 5.28 22.27
C TYR A 637 -1.97 6.23 22.95
N ARG A 638 -2.37 5.97 24.21
CA ARG A 638 -3.25 6.89 24.97
C ARG A 638 -2.62 8.27 25.22
N LEU A 639 -1.32 8.32 25.52
CA LEU A 639 -0.60 9.57 25.74
C LEU A 639 -0.43 10.36 24.42
N TRP A 640 -0.18 9.68 23.31
CA TRP A 640 -0.17 10.27 21.97
C TRP A 640 -1.54 10.81 21.58
N TRP A 641 -2.62 10.04 21.78
CA TRP A 641 -3.99 10.46 21.45
C TRP A 641 -4.36 11.78 22.14
N ARG A 642 -4.12 11.89 23.45
CA ARG A 642 -4.40 13.10 24.25
C ARG A 642 -3.56 14.33 23.87
N ARG A 643 -2.38 14.15 23.27
CA ARG A 643 -1.44 15.25 22.94
C ARG A 643 -1.52 15.69 21.48
N VAL A 644 -1.77 14.73 20.58
CA VAL A 644 -1.60 14.86 19.14
C VAL A 644 -2.83 14.30 18.42
N GLY A 645 -3.14 13.03 18.61
CA GLY A 645 -4.17 12.32 17.83
C GLY A 645 -5.55 12.97 17.85
N PHE A 646 -6.06 13.37 19.02
CA PHE A 646 -7.37 14.03 19.13
C PHE A 646 -7.46 15.30 18.27
N ARG A 647 -6.37 16.07 18.17
CA ARG A 647 -6.34 17.28 17.34
C ARG A 647 -6.28 16.95 15.85
N MET A 648 -5.50 15.94 15.47
CA MET A 648 -5.41 15.47 14.08
C MET A 648 -6.75 14.93 13.55
N PHE A 649 -7.49 14.18 14.37
CA PHE A 649 -8.69 13.47 13.92
C PHE A 649 -10.01 14.19 14.23
N VAL A 650 -10.09 15.05 15.24
CA VAL A 650 -11.36 15.71 15.66
C VAL A 650 -11.35 17.23 15.44
N GLN A 651 -10.18 17.88 15.40
CA GLN A 651 -10.11 19.33 15.15
C GLN A 651 -9.84 19.69 13.69
N ALA A 652 -9.26 18.78 12.89
CA ALA A 652 -9.07 18.99 11.45
C ALA A 652 -10.41 19.19 10.72
N GLU A 653 -11.40 18.33 10.99
CA GLU A 653 -12.77 18.43 10.45
C GLU A 653 -13.40 19.80 10.72
N SER A 654 -13.24 20.32 11.95
CA SER A 654 -13.76 21.65 12.34
C SER A 654 -13.04 22.83 11.67
N SER A 655 -11.90 22.60 11.02
CA SER A 655 -11.10 23.66 10.37
C SER A 655 -11.47 23.87 8.91
N GLY A 656 -11.99 22.85 8.22
CA GLY A 656 -12.34 22.91 6.80
C GLY A 656 -13.58 23.77 6.49
N SER A 657 -14.50 23.91 7.45
CA SER A 657 -15.77 24.65 7.29
C SER A 657 -15.68 26.14 7.65
N GLY A 658 -14.47 26.67 7.90
CA GLY A 658 -14.29 27.95 8.60
C GLY A 658 -14.05 29.22 7.77
N HIS A 659 -13.70 29.14 6.47
CA HIS A 659 -13.21 30.30 5.70
C HIS A 659 -13.86 30.42 4.30
N ALA A 660 -15.16 30.75 4.27
CA ALA A 660 -15.87 31.00 3.01
C ALA A 660 -17.00 32.05 3.10
N HIS A 661 -16.87 33.10 3.93
CA HIS A 661 -17.74 34.31 3.85
C HIS A 661 -17.09 35.53 4.53
N ARG A 662 -17.26 36.71 3.91
CA ARG A 662 -16.56 38.00 4.18
C ARG A 662 -15.07 37.94 3.78
N GLN A 663 -14.55 38.81 2.93
CA GLN A 663 -15.08 40.09 2.42
C GLN A 663 -15.48 40.02 0.94
#